data_AF-A0A944KPF8-F1
#
_entry.id   AF-A0A944KPF8-F1
#
_cell.length_a   1.000
_cell.length_b   1.000
_cell.length_c   1.000
_cell.angle_alpha   90.00
_cell.angle_beta   90.00
_cell.angle_gamma   90.00
#
_symmetry.space_group_name_H-M   'P 1'
#
loop_
_entity.id
_entity.type
_entity.pdbx_description
1 polymer ?
#
loop_
_entity_poly.entity_id
_entity_poly.type
_entity_poly.pdbx_seq_one_letter_code
_entity_poly.pdbx_strand_id
1 'polypeptide(L)'
;MSDQPPVPPVPPQPPRGPDQPQGAGQWTAGQQSGGQTGGQAGGQPGGQPGGQPGGQPGRQPLGGPGGAGPWAGQPASTAGRANDPFGRLLAAIPGRDWLAAVLAAVGGWVAAYVIAALSLLLTVAVAAASAQDSGSTPGSGSGSGSVPGLGAAAPSVQDLLSGVSVLLGAPAQLVAMADLGRLHLAGSAGILGVSGSAVLGVVPALVLAAQVVIAVVLTRRIRTRSLGLLQLLVTSVLSGLVLTAITTLTGLVLAIRFPAITGVSIEPVHAVGVGSVLGSFVIGTLTVFLARPSAVTRGGVFLCRALGVLRVAATQLGVVLVLLTVVMIVVALVAQPAWGSAVPLLVGNLAVAFTALGFLGGVGASGFGSPGQTASAFGGVTGWVWLVVLLVLVTSFVAGLALAVRRNDRVRTALDWVVTPVVWFAAGLLLLVLGTVVVSYQASGPSVVGGAGSVGITPWTPVVFALWGAAIEVVARFVAPVLLPRLGGTVLLRTARVIGTDPRPIAAAPFPGGAAFPGAGPFPGGAAFPGAAAFPGATADPASDAARVPTGSPAGSPAGSPAGAWATTPGASAAWPTDGGWPQSTGDQPFLGAGAPAPAPMSPRAKKILVRSLIAAGAVVVVVIAGAVTVSVLRANVWGPAPTVRAYVDAIASGDAAAAARMSEVPDHATMLDPTVLKSATDRPRSVHVGHVSTSGDTAVATVSYTQGGKNRSGQVTLRRTGTSFLVKDEWRITQPLAQPVSITASGALEGAAVTVAGKKVGSISDGTFESLAYPGTYRVAVGGTKYFTGGTKSVSVGSSSSGYVDFEPKATDRLQQDAEQYVTDLITSCAKKTDVDSMTGCPWYGPYDAEGPVKYTVKTMPKLKVEASGSGSVTVESTADGVIGYDYTSFLGDAGHSEDTFDVDEYLRVQDGKLVSGF
;
A
#
# COMPACT_ATOMS: atom_id res chain seq x y z
N MET A 1 41.45 -28.42 -11.19
CA MET A 1 41.48 -27.96 -12.60
C MET A 1 40.16 -28.38 -13.22
N SER A 2 39.29 -27.41 -13.52
CA SER A 2 37.98 -27.60 -14.16
C SER A 2 37.59 -26.27 -14.83
N ASP A 3 36.80 -26.34 -15.88
CA ASP A 3 36.76 -25.31 -16.93
C ASP A 3 35.89 -24.07 -16.65
N GLN A 4 36.24 -22.96 -17.31
CA GLN A 4 35.37 -21.80 -17.50
C GLN A 4 35.02 -21.63 -18.99
N PRO A 5 33.75 -21.42 -19.36
CA PRO A 5 33.36 -21.03 -20.72
C PRO A 5 33.65 -19.53 -20.99
N PRO A 6 33.89 -19.13 -22.25
CA PRO A 6 34.35 -17.78 -22.60
C PRO A 6 33.24 -16.71 -22.66
N VAL A 7 33.65 -15.45 -22.51
CA VAL A 7 32.80 -14.25 -22.61
C VAL A 7 32.64 -13.81 -24.08
N PRO A 8 31.43 -13.47 -24.56
CA PRO A 8 31.21 -12.97 -25.92
C PRO A 8 31.67 -11.51 -26.11
N PRO A 9 32.07 -11.10 -27.33
CA PRO A 9 32.72 -9.81 -27.59
C PRO A 9 31.76 -8.60 -27.65
N VAL A 10 32.30 -7.42 -27.33
CA VAL A 10 31.61 -6.12 -27.40
C VAL A 10 31.65 -5.57 -28.84
N PRO A 11 30.54 -5.05 -29.41
CA PRO A 11 30.52 -4.42 -30.73
C PRO A 11 31.20 -3.03 -30.73
N PRO A 12 31.82 -2.61 -31.85
CA PRO A 12 32.67 -1.42 -31.90
C PRO A 12 31.90 -0.09 -31.95
N GLN A 13 32.51 0.97 -31.41
CA GLN A 13 32.05 2.36 -31.58
C GLN A 13 32.48 2.94 -32.95
N PRO A 14 31.64 3.74 -33.63
CA PRO A 14 32.07 4.56 -34.77
C PRO A 14 33.06 5.67 -34.36
N PRO A 15 33.97 6.10 -35.25
CA PRO A 15 35.08 6.99 -34.91
C PRO A 15 34.68 8.47 -34.81
N ARG A 16 35.52 9.26 -34.12
CA ARG A 16 35.55 10.73 -34.24
C ARG A 16 36.39 11.15 -35.46
N GLY A 17 35.90 12.11 -36.22
CA GLY A 17 36.64 12.87 -37.25
C GLY A 17 36.35 14.38 -37.11
N PRO A 18 37.17 15.28 -37.66
CA PRO A 18 37.24 16.66 -37.19
C PRO A 18 36.71 17.74 -38.18
N ASP A 19 37.00 18.99 -37.80
CA ASP A 19 37.08 20.24 -38.59
C ASP A 19 35.85 21.16 -38.73
N GLN A 20 36.16 22.46 -38.68
CA GLN A 20 35.27 23.61 -38.90
C GLN A 20 35.29 24.01 -40.39
N PRO A 21 34.47 25.00 -40.80
CA PRO A 21 35.05 26.36 -40.90
C PRO A 21 34.20 27.46 -40.23
N GLN A 22 34.74 28.67 -40.22
CA GLN A 22 34.22 29.86 -39.53
C GLN A 22 33.76 30.96 -40.50
N GLY A 23 33.01 31.94 -39.98
CA GLY A 23 32.86 33.29 -40.57
C GLY A 23 31.42 33.69 -40.91
N ALA A 24 31.04 34.97 -40.87
CA ALA A 24 31.71 36.15 -40.30
C ALA A 24 30.66 37.28 -40.09
N GLY A 25 30.88 38.25 -39.18
CA GLY A 25 29.89 39.32 -38.96
C GLY A 25 30.09 40.27 -37.76
N GLN A 26 31.25 40.92 -37.64
CA GLN A 26 31.41 42.17 -36.85
C GLN A 26 30.95 43.38 -37.73
N TRP A 27 30.84 44.66 -37.34
CA TRP A 27 31.61 45.55 -36.44
C TRP A 27 30.75 46.79 -36.05
N THR A 28 31.13 47.77 -35.20
CA THR A 28 31.72 47.86 -33.83
C THR A 28 31.59 49.32 -33.33
N ALA A 29 31.91 49.59 -32.04
CA ALA A 29 32.14 50.92 -31.42
C ALA A 29 30.90 51.80 -31.10
N GLY A 30 30.93 52.65 -30.06
CA GLY A 30 31.94 52.80 -28.98
C GLY A 30 31.70 54.01 -28.05
N GLN A 31 32.35 54.01 -26.86
CA GLN A 31 32.38 55.08 -25.83
C GLN A 31 31.03 55.40 -25.14
N GLN A 32 30.94 55.97 -23.93
CA GLN A 32 31.95 56.39 -22.93
C GLN A 32 31.44 56.16 -21.48
N SER A 33 32.19 56.57 -20.44
CA SER A 33 32.07 56.08 -19.04
C SER A 33 31.97 57.16 -17.94
N GLY A 34 31.37 56.81 -16.78
CA GLY A 34 31.40 57.58 -15.52
C GLY A 34 30.01 58.11 -15.10
N GLY A 35 29.65 58.23 -13.81
CA GLY A 35 30.37 57.96 -12.55
C GLY A 35 29.41 57.83 -11.33
N GLN A 36 29.93 57.75 -10.11
CA GLN A 36 29.17 57.41 -8.88
C GLN A 36 28.82 58.61 -7.96
N THR A 37 27.73 58.43 -7.19
CA THR A 37 27.43 58.97 -5.83
C THR A 37 27.45 60.48 -5.51
N GLY A 38 26.45 60.93 -4.74
CA GLY A 38 26.59 62.03 -3.76
C GLY A 38 25.36 62.94 -3.59
N GLY A 39 25.11 63.41 -2.35
CA GLY A 39 24.24 64.58 -2.07
C GLY A 39 23.09 64.37 -1.07
N GLN A 40 23.03 65.21 -0.03
CA GLN A 40 21.91 65.38 0.91
C GLN A 40 21.42 66.85 0.93
N ALA A 41 20.25 67.05 1.55
CA ALA A 41 19.79 68.25 2.26
C ALA A 41 19.21 69.44 1.45
N GLY A 42 18.23 70.13 2.08
CA GLY A 42 17.85 71.52 1.75
C GLY A 42 16.35 71.86 1.79
N GLY A 43 15.94 72.68 2.76
CA GLY A 43 14.96 73.77 2.53
C GLY A 43 13.45 73.53 2.74
N GLN A 44 12.95 73.93 3.92
CA GLN A 44 11.58 74.47 4.10
C GLN A 44 11.60 76.00 3.84
N PRO A 45 10.50 76.69 3.47
CA PRO A 45 9.36 76.98 4.38
C PRO A 45 7.97 76.84 3.68
N GLY A 46 6.80 77.11 4.28
CA GLY A 46 6.40 77.46 5.65
C GLY A 46 5.11 78.30 5.65
N GLY A 47 4.14 78.06 6.54
CA GLY A 47 2.89 78.84 6.61
C GLY A 47 1.64 78.14 7.17
N GLN A 48 1.45 78.22 8.48
CA GLN A 48 0.14 78.15 9.20
C GLN A 48 -0.24 79.59 9.64
N PRO A 49 -1.39 79.89 10.29
CA PRO A 49 -2.50 79.06 10.81
C PRO A 49 -3.88 79.45 10.17
N GLY A 50 -5.09 79.04 10.61
CA GLY A 50 -5.59 78.07 11.60
C GLY A 50 -7.02 78.46 12.05
N GLY A 51 -7.84 77.52 12.58
CA GLY A 51 -9.18 77.84 13.10
C GLY A 51 -10.15 76.66 13.29
N GLN A 52 -10.82 76.63 14.45
CA GLN A 52 -11.88 75.71 14.92
C GLN A 52 -12.60 76.41 16.11
N PRO A 53 -13.74 75.93 16.66
CA PRO A 53 -14.76 74.96 16.18
C PRO A 53 -16.23 75.45 16.39
N GLY A 54 -17.23 74.56 16.18
CA GLY A 54 -18.64 74.72 16.65
C GLY A 54 -19.65 75.21 15.59
N GLY A 55 -20.95 74.94 15.66
CA GLY A 55 -21.74 74.15 16.64
C GLY A 55 -23.15 73.77 16.12
N GLN A 56 -23.89 72.95 16.88
CA GLN A 56 -25.28 72.47 16.61
C GLN A 56 -26.34 73.41 17.26
N PRO A 57 -27.69 73.14 17.20
CA PRO A 57 -28.53 72.30 16.31
C PRO A 57 -29.75 73.06 15.72
N GLY A 58 -30.62 72.42 14.90
CA GLY A 58 -32.02 72.90 14.77
C GLY A 58 -32.93 72.37 13.64
N ARG A 59 -33.99 71.64 14.03
CA ARG A 59 -35.38 71.63 13.47
C ARG A 59 -35.65 71.42 11.96
N GLN A 60 -36.16 70.24 11.65
CA GLN A 60 -37.30 69.99 10.73
C GLN A 60 -38.56 70.80 11.18
N PRO A 61 -39.67 71.00 10.38
CA PRO A 61 -40.23 69.97 9.46
C PRO A 61 -41.05 70.41 8.21
N LEU A 62 -41.49 69.37 7.46
CA LEU A 62 -42.77 69.22 6.72
C LEU A 62 -43.14 70.09 5.49
N GLY A 63 -43.78 69.43 4.51
CA GLY A 63 -44.37 70.02 3.29
C GLY A 63 -43.35 70.26 2.17
N GLY A 64 -43.68 70.15 0.88
CA GLY A 64 -44.94 69.77 0.19
C GLY A 64 -44.77 70.07 -1.32
N PRO A 65 -45.28 69.26 -2.27
CA PRO A 65 -44.78 69.29 -3.65
C PRO A 65 -45.50 70.29 -4.59
N GLY A 66 -44.75 70.93 -5.49
CA GLY A 66 -45.28 71.70 -6.64
C GLY A 66 -44.22 72.59 -7.32
N GLY A 67 -44.30 72.77 -8.65
CA GLY A 67 -43.33 73.55 -9.46
C GLY A 67 -42.26 72.66 -10.12
N ALA A 68 -42.29 72.26 -11.39
CA ALA A 68 -42.78 72.86 -12.65
C ALA A 68 -41.78 73.78 -13.41
N GLY A 69 -40.52 73.33 -13.53
CA GLY A 69 -39.52 73.88 -14.48
C GLY A 69 -38.97 75.28 -14.13
N PRO A 70 -38.25 75.96 -15.05
CA PRO A 70 -37.84 75.54 -16.39
C PRO A 70 -36.30 75.59 -16.63
N TRP A 71 -35.92 75.29 -17.87
CA TRP A 71 -34.61 75.41 -18.52
C TRP A 71 -33.60 76.45 -17.97
N ALA A 72 -32.37 75.98 -17.71
CA ALA A 72 -31.12 76.73 -17.93
C ALA A 72 -29.98 75.74 -18.24
N GLY A 73 -29.03 76.14 -19.09
CA GLY A 73 -28.01 75.22 -19.62
C GLY A 73 -26.89 74.88 -18.63
N GLN A 74 -26.41 73.63 -18.69
CA GLN A 74 -25.05 73.26 -18.29
C GLN A 74 -24.37 72.55 -19.47
N PRO A 75 -23.06 72.75 -19.69
CA PRO A 75 -22.36 72.22 -20.85
C PRO A 75 -22.32 70.69 -20.80
N ALA A 76 -22.38 70.07 -21.98
CA ALA A 76 -22.13 68.64 -22.12
C ALA A 76 -20.65 68.34 -21.84
N SER A 77 -20.32 68.13 -20.57
CA SER A 77 -19.03 67.59 -20.14
C SER A 77 -18.96 66.11 -20.51
N THR A 78 -18.78 65.85 -21.81
CA THR A 78 -18.31 64.56 -22.36
C THR A 78 -16.84 64.34 -21.99
N ALA A 79 -16.54 64.43 -20.69
CA ALA A 79 -15.37 63.81 -20.10
C ALA A 79 -15.47 62.32 -20.42
N GLY A 80 -14.65 61.86 -21.35
CA GLY A 80 -14.70 60.50 -21.87
C GLY A 80 -14.51 59.51 -20.74
N ARG A 81 -15.61 58.90 -20.26
CA ARG A 81 -15.51 57.69 -19.45
C ARG A 81 -14.82 56.66 -20.31
N ALA A 82 -13.53 56.44 -20.05
CA ALA A 82 -12.81 55.30 -20.58
C ALA A 82 -13.69 54.07 -20.39
N ASN A 83 -13.87 53.29 -21.46
CA ASN A 83 -14.57 52.03 -21.37
C ASN A 83 -13.65 51.04 -20.65
N ASP A 84 -13.64 51.15 -19.33
CA ASP A 84 -13.12 50.15 -18.42
C ASP A 84 -14.24 49.15 -18.06
N PRO A 85 -14.40 48.04 -18.81
CA PRO A 85 -15.33 46.98 -18.43
C PRO A 85 -14.84 46.21 -17.18
N PHE A 86 -13.55 46.28 -16.85
CA PHE A 86 -12.96 45.52 -15.75
C PHE A 86 -13.25 46.18 -14.40
N GLY A 87 -13.03 47.48 -14.25
CA GLY A 87 -13.48 48.25 -13.08
C GLY A 87 -14.99 48.17 -12.87
N ARG A 88 -15.79 48.20 -13.95
CA ARG A 88 -17.25 47.94 -13.86
C ARG A 88 -17.56 46.51 -13.39
N LEU A 89 -16.86 45.49 -13.90
CA LEU A 89 -17.01 44.10 -13.47
C LEU A 89 -16.68 43.93 -11.98
N LEU A 90 -15.58 44.53 -11.52
CA LEU A 90 -15.15 44.51 -10.12
C LEU A 90 -16.14 45.23 -9.20
N ALA A 91 -16.56 46.44 -9.56
CA ALA A 91 -17.54 47.23 -8.79
C ALA A 91 -18.92 46.55 -8.73
N ALA A 92 -19.26 45.72 -9.72
CA ALA A 92 -20.50 44.94 -9.73
C ALA A 92 -20.45 43.66 -8.85
N ILE A 93 -19.30 43.30 -8.26
CA ILE A 93 -19.19 42.17 -7.33
C ILE A 93 -19.53 42.65 -5.91
N PRO A 94 -20.58 42.11 -5.25
CA PRO A 94 -20.92 42.50 -3.89
C PRO A 94 -19.77 42.24 -2.89
N GLY A 95 -19.55 43.16 -1.94
CA GLY A 95 -18.56 42.99 -0.86
C GLY A 95 -18.68 41.65 -0.10
N ARG A 96 -19.91 41.14 0.01
CA ARG A 96 -20.24 39.82 0.57
C ARG A 96 -19.66 38.64 -0.22
N ASP A 97 -19.48 38.78 -1.53
CA ASP A 97 -18.94 37.73 -2.41
C ASP A 97 -17.40 37.77 -2.48
N TRP A 98 -16.80 38.96 -2.34
CA TRP A 98 -15.38 39.12 -2.03
C TRP A 98 -15.04 38.45 -0.68
N LEU A 99 -15.83 38.76 0.37
CA LEU A 99 -15.69 38.14 1.68
C LEU A 99 -15.89 36.61 1.62
N ALA A 100 -16.83 36.11 0.81
CA ALA A 100 -17.04 34.68 0.62
C ALA A 100 -15.81 33.98 0.02
N ALA A 101 -15.12 34.60 -0.95
CA ALA A 101 -13.92 34.05 -1.57
C ALA A 101 -12.75 33.93 -0.59
N VAL A 102 -12.51 34.97 0.20
CA VAL A 102 -11.43 35.00 1.20
C VAL A 102 -11.73 34.03 2.35
N LEU A 103 -12.93 34.10 2.94
CA LEU A 103 -13.29 33.22 4.06
C LEU A 103 -13.39 31.74 3.66
N ALA A 104 -13.74 31.41 2.41
CA ALA A 104 -13.72 30.03 1.95
C ALA A 104 -12.29 29.47 1.90
N ALA A 105 -11.31 30.25 1.42
CA ALA A 105 -9.90 29.84 1.41
C ALA A 105 -9.33 29.74 2.83
N VAL A 106 -9.46 30.81 3.63
CA VAL A 106 -8.97 30.87 5.02
C VAL A 106 -9.61 29.76 5.87
N GLY A 107 -10.94 29.63 5.84
CA GLY A 107 -11.65 28.62 6.63
C GLY A 107 -11.40 27.19 6.15
N GLY A 108 -11.18 26.98 4.86
CA GLY A 108 -10.71 25.71 4.32
C GLY A 108 -9.33 25.34 4.86
N TRP A 109 -8.37 26.25 4.76
CA TRP A 109 -7.00 26.04 5.27
C TRP A 109 -6.96 25.79 6.79
N VAL A 110 -7.71 26.57 7.58
CA VAL A 110 -7.79 26.38 9.04
C VAL A 110 -8.39 25.01 9.39
N ALA A 111 -9.43 24.57 8.67
CA ALA A 111 -10.00 23.24 8.86
C ALA A 111 -9.01 22.13 8.49
N ALA A 112 -8.25 22.31 7.43
CA ALA A 112 -7.18 21.40 7.01
C ALA A 112 -6.10 21.30 8.10
N TYR A 113 -5.61 22.43 8.61
CA TYR A 113 -4.59 22.50 9.66
C TYR A 113 -5.04 21.85 10.97
N VAL A 114 -6.26 22.14 11.44
CA VAL A 114 -6.81 21.52 12.66
C VAL A 114 -6.95 20.00 12.50
N ILE A 115 -7.43 19.54 11.35
CA ILE A 115 -7.55 18.10 11.06
C ILE A 115 -6.18 17.42 10.96
N ALA A 116 -5.20 18.07 10.34
CA ALA A 116 -3.82 17.58 10.30
C ALA A 116 -3.21 17.47 11.71
N ALA A 117 -3.40 18.49 12.56
CA ALA A 117 -2.93 18.49 13.94
C ALA A 117 -3.59 17.40 14.78
N LEU A 118 -4.93 17.24 14.70
CA LEU A 118 -5.65 16.16 15.40
C LEU A 118 -5.18 14.77 14.93
N SER A 119 -4.97 14.59 13.62
CA SER A 119 -4.49 13.33 13.05
C SER A 119 -3.06 13.01 13.51
N LEU A 120 -2.19 14.03 13.63
CA LEU A 120 -0.83 13.89 14.16
C LEU A 120 -0.85 13.54 15.66
N LEU A 121 -1.66 14.23 16.46
CA LEU A 121 -1.80 13.97 17.90
C LEU A 121 -2.35 12.57 18.18
N LEU A 122 -3.34 12.11 17.40
CA LEU A 122 -3.85 10.74 17.48
C LEU A 122 -2.78 9.70 17.07
N THR A 123 -2.01 9.99 16.02
CA THR A 123 -0.88 9.15 15.56
C THR A 123 0.16 8.98 16.67
N VAL A 124 0.53 10.08 17.35
CA VAL A 124 1.44 10.09 18.50
C VAL A 124 0.85 9.34 19.70
N ALA A 125 -0.43 9.55 20.03
CA ALA A 125 -1.08 8.90 21.16
C ALA A 125 -1.18 7.38 20.98
N VAL A 126 -1.50 6.89 19.78
CA VAL A 126 -1.52 5.45 19.47
C VAL A 126 -0.10 4.86 19.50
N ALA A 127 0.89 5.58 18.97
CA ALA A 127 2.30 5.17 19.07
C ALA A 127 2.76 5.04 20.54
N ALA A 128 2.46 6.03 21.37
CA ALA A 128 2.80 6.03 22.80
C ALA A 128 2.12 4.87 23.55
N ALA A 129 0.83 4.63 23.32
CA ALA A 129 0.11 3.51 23.91
C ALA A 129 0.74 2.15 23.51
N SER A 130 1.07 1.96 22.24
CA SER A 130 1.68 0.72 21.75
C SER A 130 3.08 0.43 22.32
N ALA A 131 3.78 1.46 22.83
CA ALA A 131 5.07 1.29 23.49
C ALA A 131 4.95 0.76 24.93
N GLN A 132 3.80 0.94 25.59
CA GLN A 132 3.64 0.59 27.01
C GLN A 132 3.44 -0.92 27.25
N ASP A 133 2.92 -1.67 26.26
CA ASP A 133 2.84 -3.13 26.31
C ASP A 133 4.20 -3.81 26.05
N SER A 134 5.19 -3.08 25.53
CA SER A 134 6.51 -3.62 25.15
C SER A 134 7.49 -3.66 26.34
N GLY A 135 7.17 -4.49 27.34
CA GLY A 135 7.98 -4.69 28.55
C GLY A 135 9.37 -5.31 28.29
N SER A 136 10.36 -4.44 28.07
CA SER A 136 11.80 -4.69 28.23
C SER A 136 12.39 -5.97 27.58
N THR A 137 12.85 -5.89 26.33
CA THR A 137 13.95 -6.74 25.84
C THR A 137 14.65 -6.11 24.62
N PRO A 138 15.96 -5.78 24.69
CA PRO A 138 16.73 -5.34 23.52
C PRO A 138 17.16 -6.55 22.68
N GLY A 139 16.25 -7.05 21.82
CA GLY A 139 16.49 -8.19 20.93
C GLY A 139 16.57 -7.80 19.46
N SER A 140 17.66 -8.19 18.78
CA SER A 140 17.89 -7.91 17.36
C SER A 140 17.04 -8.81 16.44
N GLY A 141 15.91 -8.30 15.96
CA GLY A 141 15.06 -8.97 14.97
C GLY A 141 15.17 -8.36 13.56
N SER A 142 15.93 -9.00 12.66
CA SER A 142 16.00 -8.61 11.25
C SER A 142 14.79 -9.16 10.47
N GLY A 143 13.83 -8.29 10.13
CA GLY A 143 12.56 -8.72 9.50
C GLY A 143 11.89 -7.68 8.61
N SER A 144 12.33 -7.61 7.34
CA SER A 144 11.61 -7.09 6.16
C SER A 144 10.85 -5.74 6.24
N GLY A 145 11.27 -4.76 5.44
CA GLY A 145 10.38 -3.69 4.93
C GLY A 145 10.58 -2.28 5.49
N SER A 146 11.49 -2.08 6.45
CA SER A 146 11.94 -0.74 6.83
C SER A 146 12.77 -0.09 5.70
N VAL A 147 12.63 1.23 5.56
CA VAL A 147 13.36 2.00 4.54
C VAL A 147 14.88 1.92 4.84
N PRO A 148 15.74 1.55 3.89
CA PRO A 148 17.18 1.41 4.17
C PRO A 148 17.81 2.75 4.58
N GLY A 149 18.60 2.75 5.67
CA GLY A 149 19.60 3.79 5.93
C GLY A 149 19.44 4.70 7.16
N LEU A 150 18.48 4.47 8.08
CA LEU A 150 18.37 5.25 9.34
C LEU A 150 18.56 4.39 10.61
N GLY A 151 19.44 3.40 10.54
CA GLY A 151 19.80 2.52 11.66
C GLY A 151 20.79 3.12 12.68
N ALA A 152 20.94 4.44 12.73
CA ALA A 152 21.87 5.13 13.63
C ALA A 152 21.13 6.23 14.40
N ALA A 153 21.02 6.06 15.73
CA ALA A 153 20.50 7.02 16.69
C ALA A 153 19.21 7.76 16.25
N ALA A 154 18.11 7.03 16.07
CA ALA A 154 16.79 7.64 16.04
C ALA A 154 16.53 8.33 17.41
N PRO A 155 16.32 9.65 17.47
CA PRO A 155 16.02 10.35 18.72
C PRO A 155 14.69 9.88 19.32
N SER A 156 14.50 10.02 20.63
CA SER A 156 13.28 9.52 21.27
C SER A 156 12.05 10.25 20.76
N VAL A 157 10.88 9.63 20.90
CA VAL A 157 9.61 10.24 20.51
C VAL A 157 9.35 11.52 21.34
N GLN A 158 9.79 11.57 22.60
CA GLN A 158 9.77 12.81 23.39
C GLN A 158 10.72 13.89 22.85
N ASP A 159 11.94 13.54 22.45
CA ASP A 159 12.90 14.51 21.89
C ASP A 159 12.38 15.14 20.59
N LEU A 160 11.78 14.32 19.71
CA LEU A 160 11.14 14.77 18.46
C LEU A 160 9.91 15.66 18.69
N LEU A 161 9.19 15.47 19.80
CA LEU A 161 8.00 16.26 20.16
C LEU A 161 8.32 17.52 20.98
N SER A 162 9.51 17.60 21.59
CA SER A 162 9.96 18.77 22.36
C SER A 162 10.10 20.04 21.51
N GLY A 163 10.31 19.88 20.20
CA GLY A 163 10.41 20.98 19.24
C GLY A 163 9.04 21.61 18.93
N VAL A 164 8.85 22.86 19.39
CA VAL A 164 7.68 23.70 19.00
C VAL A 164 7.55 23.83 17.47
N SER A 165 8.69 23.80 16.75
CA SER A 165 8.76 23.76 15.28
C SER A 165 8.12 22.51 14.67
N VAL A 166 8.15 21.36 15.35
CA VAL A 166 7.52 20.11 14.90
C VAL A 166 6.02 20.16 15.17
N LEU A 167 5.62 20.54 16.39
CA LEU A 167 4.21 20.61 16.81
C LEU A 167 3.38 21.59 15.97
N LEU A 168 3.94 22.75 15.61
CA LEU A 168 3.26 23.74 14.77
C LEU A 168 3.53 23.55 13.27
N GLY A 169 4.70 23.02 12.90
CA GLY A 169 5.13 22.86 11.52
C GLY A 169 4.58 21.63 10.82
N ALA A 170 4.56 20.46 11.46
CA ALA A 170 4.07 19.22 10.84
C ALA A 170 2.62 19.34 10.33
N PRO A 171 1.66 19.99 11.03
CA PRO A 171 0.33 20.24 10.48
C PRO A 171 0.34 21.17 9.26
N ALA A 172 1.20 22.21 9.22
CA ALA A 172 1.33 23.08 8.05
C ALA A 172 1.91 22.32 6.83
N GLN A 173 2.90 21.45 7.03
CA GLN A 173 3.45 20.63 5.96
C GLN A 173 2.44 19.58 5.46
N LEU A 174 1.60 19.03 6.34
CA LEU A 174 0.49 18.14 5.96
C LEU A 174 -0.56 18.85 5.09
N VAL A 175 -0.86 20.13 5.35
CA VAL A 175 -1.73 20.94 4.47
C VAL A 175 -1.05 21.23 3.13
N ALA A 176 0.23 21.60 3.13
CA ALA A 176 0.97 21.82 1.88
C ALA A 176 1.08 20.54 1.02
N MET A 177 1.18 19.35 1.64
CA MET A 177 1.07 18.06 0.94
C MET A 177 -0.37 17.75 0.46
N ALA A 178 -1.39 18.13 1.23
CA ALA A 178 -2.79 18.01 0.79
C ALA A 178 -3.08 18.88 -0.44
N ASP A 179 -2.40 20.03 -0.55
CA ASP A 179 -2.35 20.91 -1.72
C ASP A 179 -1.41 20.41 -2.84
N LEU A 180 -1.06 19.12 -2.89
CA LEU A 180 -0.17 18.47 -3.89
C LEU A 180 1.32 18.83 -3.78
N GLY A 181 1.76 19.37 -2.64
CA GLY A 181 3.18 19.46 -2.28
C GLY A 181 3.84 18.10 -2.09
N ARG A 182 5.18 18.10 -1.99
CA ARG A 182 5.99 16.93 -1.64
C ARG A 182 6.94 17.33 -0.53
N LEU A 183 7.05 16.54 0.53
CA LEU A 183 7.95 16.81 1.64
C LEU A 183 9.39 16.62 1.17
N HIS A 184 10.18 17.69 1.18
CA HIS A 184 11.60 17.68 0.89
C HIS A 184 12.40 17.56 2.19
N LEU A 185 13.34 16.61 2.22
CA LEU A 185 14.36 16.45 3.24
C LEU A 185 15.71 16.43 2.54
N ALA A 186 16.64 17.30 2.93
CA ALA A 186 17.98 17.36 2.38
C ALA A 186 19.01 17.69 3.47
N GLY A 187 20.26 17.30 3.26
CA GLY A 187 21.35 17.58 4.20
C GLY A 187 22.70 17.05 3.74
N SER A 188 23.74 17.41 4.49
CA SER A 188 25.11 16.95 4.26
C SER A 188 25.92 16.82 5.54
N ALA A 189 26.75 15.78 5.59
CA ALA A 189 27.71 15.51 6.66
C ALA A 189 29.12 15.84 6.15
N GLY A 190 29.60 17.06 6.42
CA GLY A 190 30.87 17.59 5.92
C GLY A 190 32.09 16.78 6.36
N ILE A 191 32.01 16.10 7.51
CA ILE A 191 33.08 15.22 8.03
C ILE A 191 33.24 13.95 7.17
N LEU A 192 32.19 13.53 6.46
CA LEU A 192 32.18 12.29 5.67
C LEU A 192 32.15 12.53 4.15
N GLY A 193 32.04 13.80 3.71
CA GLY A 193 31.87 14.14 2.29
C GLY A 193 30.55 13.64 1.67
N VAL A 194 29.56 13.30 2.50
CA VAL A 194 28.26 12.76 2.04
C VAL A 194 27.20 13.85 2.05
N SER A 195 26.49 13.99 0.93
CA SER A 195 25.26 14.77 0.79
C SER A 195 24.09 13.85 0.42
N GLY A 196 22.87 14.22 0.79
CA GLY A 196 21.70 13.41 0.51
C GLY A 196 20.40 14.21 0.45
N SER A 197 19.46 13.71 -0.34
CA SER A 197 18.10 14.21 -0.43
C SER A 197 17.09 13.06 -0.49
N ALA A 198 15.92 13.30 0.08
CA ALA A 198 14.77 12.42 0.03
C ALA A 198 13.50 13.27 -0.20
N VAL A 199 12.57 12.74 -0.99
CA VAL A 199 11.31 13.40 -1.33
C VAL A 199 10.17 12.42 -1.12
N LEU A 200 9.22 12.79 -0.28
CA LEU A 200 7.99 12.04 -0.01
C LEU A 200 6.78 12.79 -0.61
N GLY A 201 6.15 12.19 -1.62
CA GLY A 201 4.89 12.64 -2.17
C GLY A 201 3.74 11.77 -1.68
N VAL A 202 2.83 12.35 -0.89
CA VAL A 202 1.54 11.75 -0.51
C VAL A 202 0.54 12.88 -0.35
N VAL A 203 -0.73 12.67 -0.72
CA VAL A 203 -1.80 13.67 -0.52
C VAL A 203 -2.66 13.20 0.65
N PRO A 204 -2.56 13.78 1.87
CA PRO A 204 -3.33 13.31 3.03
C PRO A 204 -4.83 13.52 2.80
N ALA A 205 -5.54 12.45 2.43
CA ALA A 205 -6.85 12.56 1.78
C ALA A 205 -7.93 13.13 2.72
N LEU A 206 -7.78 12.92 4.03
CA LEU A 206 -8.68 13.43 5.06
C LEU A 206 -8.49 14.95 5.28
N VAL A 207 -7.24 15.43 5.24
CA VAL A 207 -6.88 16.85 5.32
C VAL A 207 -7.45 17.61 4.10
N LEU A 208 -7.25 17.08 2.90
CA LEU A 208 -7.82 17.65 1.67
C LEU A 208 -9.37 17.64 1.69
N ALA A 209 -9.98 16.55 2.16
CA ALA A 209 -11.43 16.46 2.29
C ALA A 209 -11.99 17.52 3.24
N ALA A 210 -11.34 17.76 4.39
CA ALA A 210 -11.72 18.82 5.32
C ALA A 210 -11.63 20.21 4.69
N GLN A 211 -10.53 20.50 3.99
CA GLN A 211 -10.31 21.75 3.27
C GLN A 211 -11.43 22.03 2.26
N VAL A 212 -11.69 21.06 1.39
CA VAL A 212 -12.70 21.17 0.31
C VAL A 212 -14.11 21.28 0.88
N VAL A 213 -14.47 20.47 1.87
CA VAL A 213 -15.82 20.48 2.48
C VAL A 213 -16.10 21.83 3.14
N ILE A 214 -15.18 22.37 3.94
CA ILE A 214 -15.40 23.64 4.63
C ILE A 214 -15.41 24.82 3.65
N ALA A 215 -14.52 24.86 2.66
CA ALA A 215 -14.55 25.87 1.62
C ALA A 215 -15.86 25.84 0.81
N VAL A 216 -16.40 24.66 0.47
CA VAL A 216 -17.73 24.52 -0.16
C VAL A 216 -18.85 25.00 0.78
N VAL A 217 -18.83 24.64 2.06
CA VAL A 217 -19.88 25.03 3.02
C VAL A 217 -19.89 26.54 3.24
N LEU A 218 -18.73 27.17 3.44
CA LEU A 218 -18.61 28.61 3.60
C LEU A 218 -19.05 29.35 2.32
N THR A 219 -18.58 28.92 1.14
CA THR A 219 -19.05 29.47 -0.14
C THR A 219 -20.57 29.31 -0.31
N ARG A 220 -21.14 28.15 0.07
CA ARG A 220 -22.58 27.89 -0.03
C ARG A 220 -23.42 28.66 0.97
N ARG A 221 -22.89 29.05 2.14
CA ARG A 221 -23.59 29.93 3.10
C ARG A 221 -23.45 31.41 2.70
N ILE A 222 -22.22 31.87 2.44
CA ILE A 222 -21.92 33.29 2.33
C ILE A 222 -22.27 33.84 0.94
N ARG A 223 -21.95 33.15 -0.17
CA ARG A 223 -22.10 33.72 -1.53
C ARG A 223 -23.55 34.11 -1.88
N THR A 224 -23.73 35.11 -2.75
CA THR A 224 -25.03 35.50 -3.34
C THR A 224 -25.47 34.53 -4.46
N ARG A 225 -26.76 34.53 -4.81
CA ARG A 225 -27.35 33.53 -5.74
C ARG A 225 -27.32 33.94 -7.21
N SER A 226 -26.96 35.19 -7.53
CA SER A 226 -27.26 35.84 -8.81
C SER A 226 -26.05 36.11 -9.72
N LEU A 227 -24.81 36.01 -9.19
CA LEU A 227 -23.53 36.32 -9.85
C LEU A 227 -23.47 35.88 -11.33
N GLY A 228 -22.87 36.74 -12.17
CA GLY A 228 -22.50 36.42 -13.54
C GLY A 228 -21.26 35.51 -13.62
N LEU A 229 -21.05 34.86 -14.76
CA LEU A 229 -19.94 33.90 -14.95
C LEU A 229 -18.56 34.55 -14.72
N LEU A 230 -18.32 35.76 -15.24
CA LEU A 230 -17.05 36.48 -15.03
C LEU A 230 -16.82 36.83 -13.55
N GLN A 231 -17.88 37.20 -12.83
CA GLN A 231 -17.82 37.49 -11.39
C GLN A 231 -17.53 36.24 -10.56
N LEU A 232 -18.12 35.10 -10.96
CA LEU A 232 -17.83 33.78 -10.38
C LEU A 232 -16.36 33.39 -10.62
N LEU A 233 -15.84 33.60 -11.83
CA LEU A 233 -14.44 33.34 -12.17
C LEU A 233 -13.49 34.20 -11.34
N VAL A 234 -13.65 35.53 -11.34
CA VAL A 234 -12.82 36.47 -10.57
C VAL A 234 -12.80 36.13 -9.08
N THR A 235 -13.97 35.91 -8.46
CA THR A 235 -14.05 35.55 -7.03
C THR A 235 -13.54 34.13 -6.73
N SER A 236 -13.49 33.22 -7.72
CA SER A 236 -12.91 31.89 -7.52
C SER A 236 -11.38 31.92 -7.67
N VAL A 237 -10.85 32.66 -8.65
CA VAL A 237 -9.41 32.90 -8.83
C VAL A 237 -8.81 33.60 -7.60
N LEU A 238 -9.50 34.60 -7.02
CA LEU A 238 -9.06 35.20 -5.75
C LEU A 238 -8.96 34.15 -4.64
N SER A 239 -9.91 33.23 -4.53
CA SER A 239 -9.89 32.18 -3.50
C SER A 239 -8.71 31.21 -3.71
N GLY A 240 -8.39 30.86 -4.95
CA GLY A 240 -7.16 30.14 -5.31
C GLY A 240 -5.89 30.88 -4.89
N LEU A 241 -5.79 32.17 -5.22
CA LEU A 241 -4.63 33.01 -4.85
C LEU A 241 -4.48 33.15 -3.33
N VAL A 242 -5.57 33.34 -2.59
CA VAL A 242 -5.56 33.43 -1.12
C VAL A 242 -5.12 32.10 -0.49
N LEU A 243 -5.65 30.97 -0.97
CA LEU A 243 -5.21 29.65 -0.47
C LEU A 243 -3.72 29.41 -0.78
N THR A 244 -3.28 29.74 -1.99
CA THR A 244 -1.87 29.65 -2.41
C THR A 244 -0.96 30.48 -1.52
N ALA A 245 -1.32 31.73 -1.25
CA ALA A 245 -0.55 32.62 -0.38
C ALA A 245 -0.45 32.07 1.05
N ILE A 246 -1.56 31.58 1.62
CA ILE A 246 -1.58 31.04 2.99
C ILE A 246 -0.78 29.73 3.07
N THR A 247 -1.02 28.75 2.19
CA THR A 247 -0.28 27.47 2.18
C THR A 247 1.22 27.70 1.97
N THR A 248 1.61 28.59 1.06
CA THR A 248 3.03 28.88 0.79
C THR A 248 3.70 29.60 1.96
N LEU A 249 3.06 30.65 2.51
CA LEU A 249 3.63 31.43 3.61
C LEU A 249 3.72 30.59 4.90
N THR A 250 2.66 29.87 5.26
CA THR A 250 2.66 29.04 6.47
C THR A 250 3.60 27.84 6.34
N GLY A 251 3.68 27.20 5.17
CA GLY A 251 4.60 26.08 4.93
C GLY A 251 6.09 26.48 4.96
N LEU A 252 6.44 27.72 4.59
CA LEU A 252 7.83 28.23 4.67
C LEU A 252 8.17 28.77 6.06
N VAL A 253 7.25 29.53 6.69
CA VAL A 253 7.44 30.08 8.05
C VAL A 253 7.49 28.97 9.09
N LEU A 254 6.65 27.94 8.94
CA LEU A 254 6.57 26.76 9.82
C LEU A 254 7.27 25.53 9.21
N ALA A 255 8.32 25.75 8.41
CA ALA A 255 9.24 24.69 8.00
C ALA A 255 9.90 24.05 9.23
N ILE A 256 10.01 22.72 9.25
CA ILE A 256 10.57 22.00 10.39
C ILE A 256 12.09 22.15 10.37
N ARG A 257 12.64 22.79 11.41
CA ARG A 257 14.08 23.06 11.56
C ARG A 257 14.66 22.21 12.68
N PHE A 258 15.79 21.57 12.40
CA PHE A 258 16.59 20.84 13.38
C PHE A 258 17.67 21.74 13.99
N PRO A 259 18.16 21.44 15.21
CA PRO A 259 19.33 22.10 15.77
C PRO A 259 20.57 21.90 14.88
N ALA A 260 21.46 22.89 14.82
CA ALA A 260 22.72 22.75 14.12
C ALA A 260 23.67 21.82 14.91
N ILE A 261 24.19 20.79 14.24
CA ILE A 261 25.17 19.84 14.82
C ILE A 261 26.51 20.10 14.12
N THR A 262 27.61 20.05 14.88
CA THR A 262 28.95 20.27 14.33
C THR A 262 29.28 19.25 13.23
N GLY A 263 29.50 19.75 12.01
CA GLY A 263 29.80 18.92 10.83
C GLY A 263 28.60 18.30 10.12
N VAL A 264 27.36 18.54 10.58
CA VAL A 264 26.13 18.05 9.92
C VAL A 264 25.13 19.20 9.72
N SER A 265 24.79 19.46 8.45
CA SER A 265 23.78 20.44 8.07
C SER A 265 22.54 19.73 7.52
N ILE A 266 21.36 20.04 8.08
CA ILE A 266 20.06 19.55 7.60
C ILE A 266 19.25 20.77 7.16
N GLU A 267 18.74 20.75 5.94
CA GLU A 267 17.91 21.84 5.42
C GLU A 267 16.52 21.83 6.08
N PRO A 268 15.84 23.00 6.21
CA PRO A 268 14.49 23.07 6.77
C PRO A 268 13.51 22.21 5.99
N VAL A 269 12.91 21.22 6.64
CA VAL A 269 11.98 20.28 6.00
C VAL A 269 10.65 20.98 5.71
N HIS A 270 10.31 21.08 4.43
CA HIS A 270 9.06 21.68 3.95
C HIS A 270 8.42 20.89 2.81
N ALA A 271 7.10 21.00 2.69
CA ALA A 271 6.33 20.45 1.58
C ALA A 271 6.02 21.49 0.47
N VAL A 272 6.47 22.74 0.68
CA VAL A 272 6.27 23.84 -0.27
C VAL A 272 7.13 23.64 -1.52
N GLY A 273 6.51 23.81 -2.69
CA GLY A 273 7.17 23.75 -4.00
C GLY A 273 6.17 23.99 -5.14
N VAL A 274 6.58 23.75 -6.39
CA VAL A 274 5.71 23.95 -7.58
C VAL A 274 4.39 23.16 -7.46
N GLY A 275 4.45 21.95 -6.89
CA GLY A 275 3.26 21.13 -6.61
C GLY A 275 2.27 21.82 -5.68
N SER A 276 2.71 22.29 -4.51
CA SER A 276 1.84 22.94 -3.53
C SER A 276 1.27 24.26 -4.04
N VAL A 277 2.06 25.04 -4.80
CA VAL A 277 1.64 26.34 -5.36
C VAL A 277 0.56 26.16 -6.43
N LEU A 278 0.74 25.22 -7.36
CA LEU A 278 -0.25 24.96 -8.41
C LEU A 278 -1.48 24.21 -7.86
N GLY A 279 -1.27 23.25 -6.97
CA GLY A 279 -2.36 22.47 -6.38
C GLY A 279 -3.27 23.31 -5.51
N SER A 280 -2.74 24.11 -4.57
CA SER A 280 -3.54 25.06 -3.77
C SER A 280 -4.34 26.04 -4.63
N PHE A 281 -3.73 26.61 -5.68
CA PHE A 281 -4.41 27.50 -6.62
C PHE A 281 -5.60 26.81 -7.32
N VAL A 282 -5.37 25.61 -7.86
CA VAL A 282 -6.38 24.82 -8.57
C VAL A 282 -7.47 24.32 -7.63
N ILE A 283 -7.11 23.82 -6.44
CA ILE A 283 -8.04 23.33 -5.42
C ILE A 283 -8.93 24.48 -4.94
N GLY A 284 -8.36 25.62 -4.54
CA GLY A 284 -9.13 26.78 -4.09
C GLY A 284 -10.07 27.30 -5.18
N THR A 285 -9.56 27.48 -6.40
CA THR A 285 -10.34 27.96 -7.54
C THR A 285 -11.48 27.01 -7.90
N LEU A 286 -11.20 25.71 -8.12
CA LEU A 286 -12.23 24.73 -8.50
C LEU A 286 -13.26 24.51 -7.39
N THR A 287 -12.82 24.45 -6.13
CA THR A 287 -13.71 24.24 -4.98
C THR A 287 -14.74 25.36 -4.87
N VAL A 288 -14.28 26.61 -4.97
CA VAL A 288 -15.15 27.79 -4.91
C VAL A 288 -15.98 27.96 -6.19
N PHE A 289 -15.46 27.64 -7.36
CA PHE A 289 -16.22 27.67 -8.63
C PHE A 289 -17.36 26.64 -8.63
N LEU A 290 -17.07 25.38 -8.27
CA LEU A 290 -18.02 24.26 -8.27
C LEU A 290 -18.96 24.25 -7.05
N ALA A 291 -18.74 25.10 -6.03
CA ALA A 291 -19.62 25.20 -4.87
C ALA A 291 -21.07 25.57 -5.24
N ARG A 292 -21.30 26.34 -6.32
CA ARG A 292 -22.64 26.69 -6.85
C ARG A 292 -22.69 26.60 -8.38
N PRO A 293 -22.83 25.40 -8.96
CA PRO A 293 -22.75 25.19 -10.41
C PRO A 293 -23.90 25.86 -11.20
N SER A 294 -25.01 26.20 -10.54
CA SER A 294 -26.18 26.85 -11.14
C SER A 294 -25.91 28.19 -11.83
N ALA A 295 -24.80 28.86 -11.48
CA ALA A 295 -24.35 30.08 -12.16
C ALA A 295 -23.61 29.81 -13.48
N VAL A 296 -22.96 28.65 -13.60
CA VAL A 296 -22.21 28.21 -14.79
C VAL A 296 -23.14 27.62 -15.85
N THR A 297 -24.26 27.04 -15.43
CA THR A 297 -25.21 26.31 -16.29
C THR A 297 -26.17 27.16 -17.12
N ARG A 298 -26.01 28.50 -17.16
CA ARG A 298 -26.85 29.39 -18.00
C ARG A 298 -26.49 29.24 -19.49
N GLY A 299 -27.06 28.22 -20.14
CA GLY A 299 -27.03 28.00 -21.61
C GLY A 299 -26.49 26.62 -22.03
N GLY A 300 -25.51 26.06 -21.31
CA GLY A 300 -24.85 24.80 -21.70
C GLY A 300 -25.53 23.54 -21.19
N VAL A 301 -26.53 22.98 -21.90
CA VAL A 301 -27.24 21.74 -21.51
C VAL A 301 -26.29 20.55 -21.29
N PHE A 302 -25.26 20.40 -22.14
CA PHE A 302 -24.22 19.37 -21.97
C PHE A 302 -23.47 19.53 -20.65
N LEU A 303 -23.06 20.76 -20.30
CA LEU A 303 -22.35 21.06 -19.06
C LEU A 303 -23.24 20.86 -17.82
N CYS A 304 -24.55 21.13 -17.93
CA CYS A 304 -25.53 20.80 -16.89
C CYS A 304 -25.51 19.30 -16.59
N ARG A 305 -25.62 18.46 -17.63
CA ARG A 305 -25.61 17.00 -17.49
C ARG A 305 -24.27 16.50 -16.97
N ALA A 306 -23.14 16.98 -17.50
CA ALA A 306 -21.80 16.54 -17.08
C ALA A 306 -21.51 16.86 -15.59
N LEU A 307 -21.77 18.10 -15.15
CA LEU A 307 -21.71 18.46 -13.72
C LEU A 307 -22.74 17.68 -12.88
N GLY A 308 -23.82 17.24 -13.50
CA GLY A 308 -24.84 16.40 -12.89
C GLY A 308 -24.40 14.96 -12.64
N VAL A 309 -23.78 14.33 -13.65
CA VAL A 309 -23.12 13.03 -13.53
C VAL A 309 -22.02 13.09 -12.46
N LEU A 310 -21.21 14.15 -12.48
CA LEU A 310 -20.16 14.39 -11.46
C LEU A 310 -20.73 14.46 -10.04
N ARG A 311 -21.88 15.11 -9.82
CA ARG A 311 -22.54 15.12 -8.51
C ARG A 311 -23.01 13.73 -8.07
N VAL A 312 -23.47 12.88 -8.98
CA VAL A 312 -23.84 11.49 -8.66
C VAL A 312 -22.61 10.68 -8.26
N ALA A 313 -21.54 10.71 -9.07
CA ALA A 313 -20.29 10.02 -8.80
C ALA A 313 -19.67 10.45 -7.46
N ALA A 314 -19.56 11.78 -7.22
CA ALA A 314 -19.04 12.33 -5.98
C ALA A 314 -19.91 11.97 -4.76
N THR A 315 -21.23 11.84 -4.92
CA THR A 315 -22.11 11.38 -3.83
C THR A 315 -21.90 9.89 -3.54
N GLN A 316 -21.78 9.05 -4.58
CA GLN A 316 -21.52 7.62 -4.41
C GLN A 316 -20.18 7.38 -3.71
N LEU A 317 -19.10 7.96 -4.24
CA LEU A 317 -17.75 7.79 -3.72
C LEU A 317 -17.62 8.42 -2.33
N GLY A 318 -18.26 9.57 -2.07
CA GLY A 318 -18.33 10.16 -0.73
C GLY A 318 -18.97 9.22 0.30
N VAL A 319 -20.06 8.53 -0.04
CA VAL A 319 -20.68 7.53 0.86
C VAL A 319 -19.75 6.34 1.08
N VAL A 320 -19.14 5.78 0.03
CA VAL A 320 -18.22 4.63 0.16
C VAL A 320 -17.00 5.00 1.00
N LEU A 321 -16.37 6.15 0.73
CA LEU A 321 -15.20 6.65 1.48
C LEU A 321 -15.54 6.91 2.95
N VAL A 322 -16.67 7.53 3.27
CA VAL A 322 -17.09 7.79 4.66
C VAL A 322 -17.36 6.47 5.40
N LEU A 323 -18.09 5.53 4.79
CA LEU A 323 -18.36 4.22 5.39
C LEU A 323 -17.08 3.44 5.64
N LEU A 324 -16.16 3.40 4.67
CA LEU A 324 -14.86 2.73 4.83
C LEU A 324 -13.97 3.44 5.87
N THR A 325 -13.97 4.78 5.93
CA THR A 325 -13.26 5.53 6.97
C THR A 325 -13.77 5.17 8.36
N VAL A 326 -15.10 5.13 8.56
CA VAL A 326 -15.71 4.73 9.83
C VAL A 326 -15.36 3.27 10.18
N VAL A 327 -15.49 2.34 9.23
CA VAL A 327 -15.11 0.93 9.45
C VAL A 327 -13.63 0.80 9.81
N MET A 328 -12.73 1.53 9.14
CA MET A 328 -11.30 1.51 9.48
C MET A 328 -11.00 2.09 10.86
N ILE A 329 -11.69 3.15 11.28
CA ILE A 329 -11.58 3.68 12.66
C ILE A 329 -12.04 2.63 13.68
N VAL A 330 -13.19 1.96 13.45
CA VAL A 330 -13.66 0.89 14.34
C VAL A 330 -12.70 -0.29 14.37
N VAL A 331 -12.19 -0.74 13.22
CA VAL A 331 -11.22 -1.84 13.14
C VAL A 331 -9.90 -1.48 13.83
N ALA A 332 -9.40 -0.24 13.69
CA ALA A 332 -8.19 0.19 14.38
C ALA A 332 -8.38 0.20 15.91
N LEU A 333 -9.51 0.70 16.40
CA LEU A 333 -9.85 0.72 17.83
C LEU A 333 -10.03 -0.68 18.43
N VAL A 334 -10.66 -1.61 17.69
CA VAL A 334 -11.02 -2.95 18.19
C VAL A 334 -9.90 -3.98 18.00
N ALA A 335 -9.18 -3.93 16.87
CA ALA A 335 -8.24 -4.99 16.48
C ALA A 335 -6.75 -4.64 16.66
N GLN A 336 -6.43 -3.39 17.07
CA GLN A 336 -5.08 -2.91 17.38
C GLN A 336 -3.99 -3.42 16.40
N PRO A 337 -4.16 -3.20 15.07
CA PRO A 337 -3.28 -3.79 14.07
C PRO A 337 -1.84 -3.23 14.16
N ALA A 338 -0.85 -4.02 13.76
CA ALA A 338 0.58 -3.64 13.82
C ALA A 338 0.97 -2.41 12.97
N TRP A 339 0.10 -1.97 12.04
CA TRP A 339 0.22 -0.70 11.31
C TRP A 339 -0.42 0.50 12.05
N GLY A 340 -0.84 0.31 13.31
CA GLY A 340 -1.74 1.16 14.08
C GLY A 340 -1.28 2.60 14.30
N SER A 341 0.02 2.83 14.57
CA SER A 341 0.55 4.17 14.87
C SER A 341 0.24 5.18 13.76
N ALA A 342 0.47 4.83 12.49
CA ALA A 342 0.23 5.70 11.35
C ALA A 342 -1.26 5.77 10.89
N VAL A 343 -2.17 5.00 11.50
CA VAL A 343 -3.58 4.94 11.06
C VAL A 343 -4.26 6.31 11.07
N PRO A 344 -4.22 7.13 12.13
CA PRO A 344 -5.02 8.35 12.17
C PRO A 344 -4.66 9.35 11.07
N LEU A 345 -3.39 9.37 10.65
CA LEU A 345 -2.89 10.20 9.56
C LEU A 345 -3.19 9.63 8.16
N LEU A 346 -3.20 8.29 8.00
CA LEU A 346 -3.38 7.63 6.71
C LEU A 346 -4.79 7.04 6.47
N VAL A 347 -5.71 7.10 7.43
CA VAL A 347 -7.03 6.41 7.34
C VAL A 347 -7.86 6.86 6.12
N GLY A 348 -7.76 8.12 5.70
CA GLY A 348 -8.39 8.60 4.46
C GLY A 348 -7.78 7.98 3.20
N ASN A 349 -6.46 7.81 3.16
CA ASN A 349 -5.73 7.19 2.05
C ASN A 349 -5.99 5.67 2.01
N LEU A 350 -6.12 5.02 3.18
CA LEU A 350 -6.58 3.63 3.29
C LEU A 350 -8.03 3.48 2.78
N ALA A 351 -8.95 4.37 3.15
CA ALA A 351 -10.32 4.35 2.62
C ALA A 351 -10.36 4.54 1.09
N VAL A 352 -9.48 5.38 0.53
CA VAL A 352 -9.28 5.52 -0.93
C VAL A 352 -8.77 4.22 -1.56
N ALA A 353 -7.75 3.59 -0.99
CA ALA A 353 -7.20 2.31 -1.48
C ALA A 353 -8.23 1.17 -1.43
N PHE A 354 -8.98 1.04 -0.34
CA PHE A 354 -10.06 0.05 -0.23
C PHE A 354 -11.26 0.37 -1.14
N THR A 355 -11.54 1.64 -1.43
CA THR A 355 -12.52 2.01 -2.46
C THR A 355 -12.07 1.50 -3.83
N ALA A 356 -10.80 1.68 -4.21
CA ALA A 356 -10.27 1.15 -5.46
C ALA A 356 -10.37 -0.37 -5.55
N LEU A 357 -10.02 -1.10 -4.49
CA LEU A 357 -10.18 -2.57 -4.42
C LEU A 357 -11.66 -3.00 -4.54
N GLY A 358 -12.59 -2.28 -3.91
CA GLY A 358 -14.03 -2.53 -4.04
C GLY A 358 -14.57 -2.34 -5.46
N PHE A 359 -14.01 -1.36 -6.20
CA PHE A 359 -14.26 -1.16 -7.62
C PHE A 359 -13.48 -2.14 -8.53
N LEU A 360 -12.84 -3.18 -7.97
CA LEU A 360 -12.02 -4.18 -8.70
C LEU A 360 -10.76 -3.58 -9.37
N GLY A 361 -10.29 -2.44 -8.89
CA GLY A 361 -8.93 -1.95 -9.12
C GLY A 361 -7.90 -2.75 -8.32
N GLY A 362 -6.66 -2.27 -8.30
CA GLY A 362 -5.57 -2.87 -7.53
C GLY A 362 -4.85 -1.87 -6.63
N VAL A 363 -4.08 -2.40 -5.69
CA VAL A 363 -3.12 -1.67 -4.86
C VAL A 363 -1.80 -2.43 -4.94
N GLY A 364 -0.67 -1.74 -5.11
CA GLY A 364 0.62 -2.40 -5.27
C GLY A 364 1.81 -1.51 -4.92
N ALA A 365 3.00 -2.11 -4.97
CA ALA A 365 4.28 -1.46 -4.77
C ALA A 365 5.17 -1.63 -6.02
N SER A 366 5.91 -0.59 -6.39
CA SER A 366 6.86 -0.62 -7.50
C SER A 366 8.13 0.17 -7.19
N GLY A 367 9.26 -0.22 -7.79
CA GLY A 367 10.57 0.39 -7.52
C GLY A 367 11.38 -0.35 -6.46
N PHE A 368 12.36 0.34 -5.86
CA PHE A 368 13.26 -0.19 -4.82
C PHE A 368 13.99 -1.51 -5.17
N GLY A 369 14.25 -1.75 -6.46
CA GLY A 369 14.99 -2.94 -6.93
C GLY A 369 14.26 -4.28 -6.80
N SER A 370 13.00 -4.29 -6.38
CA SER A 370 12.19 -5.52 -6.23
C SER A 370 11.19 -5.69 -7.38
N PRO A 371 10.81 -6.94 -7.76
CA PRO A 371 9.70 -7.17 -8.67
C PRO A 371 8.40 -6.64 -8.05
N GLY A 372 7.66 -5.83 -8.82
CA GLY A 372 6.50 -5.09 -8.32
C GLY A 372 5.37 -6.02 -7.86
N GLN A 373 4.97 -5.90 -6.60
CA GLN A 373 3.91 -6.70 -5.99
C GLN A 373 2.55 -5.99 -6.14
N THR A 374 1.50 -6.73 -6.51
CA THR A 374 0.15 -6.16 -6.68
C THR A 374 -0.91 -7.03 -6.02
N ALA A 375 -1.75 -6.39 -5.21
CA ALA A 375 -2.93 -6.95 -4.58
C ALA A 375 -4.20 -6.50 -5.31
N SER A 376 -5.16 -7.40 -5.43
CA SER A 376 -6.49 -7.15 -5.99
C SER A 376 -7.51 -8.03 -5.28
N ALA A 377 -8.81 -7.82 -5.50
CA ALA A 377 -9.87 -8.68 -4.94
C ALA A 377 -9.75 -10.18 -5.34
N PHE A 378 -8.94 -10.50 -6.35
CA PHE A 378 -8.69 -11.85 -6.84
C PHE A 378 -7.37 -12.46 -6.32
N GLY A 379 -6.41 -11.63 -5.92
CA GLY A 379 -5.03 -12.02 -5.59
C GLY A 379 -4.84 -12.59 -4.18
N GLY A 380 -5.71 -13.50 -3.73
CA GLY A 380 -5.59 -14.18 -2.44
C GLY A 380 -5.88 -13.33 -1.19
N VAL A 381 -6.29 -12.07 -1.36
CA VAL A 381 -6.64 -11.18 -0.24
C VAL A 381 -7.87 -11.69 0.51
N THR A 382 -7.93 -11.44 1.82
CA THR A 382 -8.97 -11.98 2.72
C THR A 382 -10.40 -11.62 2.29
N GLY A 383 -11.36 -12.51 2.59
CA GLY A 383 -12.76 -12.40 2.15
C GLY A 383 -13.49 -11.10 2.54
N TRP A 384 -12.97 -10.34 3.51
CA TRP A 384 -13.44 -8.99 3.86
C TRP A 384 -13.44 -8.02 2.67
N VAL A 385 -12.51 -8.15 1.72
CA VAL A 385 -12.48 -7.30 0.50
C VAL A 385 -13.75 -7.48 -0.32
N TRP A 386 -14.34 -8.68 -0.36
CA TRP A 386 -15.58 -8.93 -1.10
C TRP A 386 -16.81 -8.27 -0.47
N LEU A 387 -16.79 -7.95 0.83
CA LEU A 387 -17.82 -7.08 1.44
C LEU A 387 -17.71 -5.64 0.93
N VAL A 388 -16.50 -5.16 0.64
CA VAL A 388 -16.27 -3.84 0.03
C VAL A 388 -16.70 -3.85 -1.45
N VAL A 389 -16.45 -4.93 -2.18
CA VAL A 389 -16.99 -5.14 -3.55
C VAL A 389 -18.52 -5.14 -3.54
N LEU A 390 -19.14 -5.81 -2.57
CA LEU A 390 -20.61 -5.81 -2.40
C LEU A 390 -21.15 -4.41 -2.10
N LEU A 391 -20.50 -3.65 -1.21
CA LEU A 391 -20.84 -2.25 -0.94
C LEU A 391 -20.72 -1.37 -2.19
N VAL A 392 -19.66 -1.54 -2.99
CA VAL A 392 -19.47 -0.83 -4.25
C VAL A 392 -20.55 -1.21 -5.28
N LEU A 393 -20.93 -2.49 -5.39
CA LEU A 393 -22.02 -2.91 -6.26
C LEU A 393 -23.35 -2.28 -5.86
N VAL A 394 -23.72 -2.34 -4.59
CA VAL A 394 -24.99 -1.78 -4.08
C VAL A 394 -25.04 -0.27 -4.27
N THR A 395 -23.95 0.45 -3.95
CA THR A 395 -23.88 1.90 -4.15
C THR A 395 -23.85 2.29 -5.63
N SER A 396 -23.25 1.48 -6.51
CA SER A 396 -23.26 1.69 -7.96
C SER A 396 -24.66 1.50 -8.55
N PHE A 397 -25.40 0.49 -8.08
CA PHE A 397 -26.80 0.28 -8.46
C PHE A 397 -27.67 1.48 -8.05
N VAL A 398 -27.50 1.97 -6.82
CA VAL A 398 -28.17 3.19 -6.34
C VAL A 398 -27.75 4.43 -7.15
N ALA A 399 -26.47 4.55 -7.55
CA ALA A 399 -26.00 5.62 -8.43
C ALA A 399 -26.67 5.59 -9.82
N GLY A 400 -26.89 4.40 -10.39
CA GLY A 400 -27.61 4.23 -11.66
C GLY A 400 -29.09 4.64 -11.56
N LEU A 401 -29.78 4.25 -10.48
CA LEU A 401 -31.14 4.71 -10.20
C LEU A 401 -31.20 6.23 -9.99
N ALA A 402 -30.26 6.78 -9.22
CA ALA A 402 -30.13 8.22 -8.98
C ALA A 402 -29.90 9.02 -10.27
N LEU A 403 -29.05 8.53 -11.17
CA LEU A 403 -28.76 9.15 -12.46
C LEU A 403 -30.02 9.20 -13.36
N ALA A 404 -30.82 8.13 -13.34
CA ALA A 404 -32.10 8.09 -14.03
C ALA A 404 -33.15 9.04 -13.42
N VAL A 405 -33.26 9.10 -12.08
CA VAL A 405 -34.12 10.06 -11.36
C VAL A 405 -33.71 11.49 -11.68
N ARG A 406 -32.41 11.78 -11.70
CA ARG A 406 -31.87 13.12 -12.00
C ARG A 406 -32.22 13.58 -13.41
N ARG A 407 -31.95 12.75 -14.42
CA ARG A 407 -32.17 13.14 -15.83
C ARG A 407 -33.66 13.29 -16.14
N ASN A 408 -34.53 12.38 -15.67
CA ASN A 408 -36.00 12.40 -15.85
C ASN A 408 -36.47 12.66 -17.32
N ASP A 409 -35.61 12.29 -18.28
CA ASP A 409 -35.80 12.47 -19.72
C ASP A 409 -36.16 11.13 -20.36
N ARG A 410 -37.22 11.11 -21.19
CA ARG A 410 -37.60 9.93 -21.99
C ARG A 410 -36.64 9.67 -23.16
N VAL A 411 -35.96 10.70 -23.65
CA VAL A 411 -34.99 10.61 -24.77
C VAL A 411 -33.57 10.73 -24.23
N ARG A 412 -32.84 9.60 -24.22
CA ARG A 412 -31.42 9.57 -23.85
C ARG A 412 -30.54 9.69 -25.07
N THR A 413 -29.53 10.52 -24.99
CA THR A 413 -28.57 10.75 -26.07
C THR A 413 -27.54 9.63 -26.14
N ALA A 414 -26.83 9.53 -27.27
CA ALA A 414 -25.61 8.73 -27.35
C ALA A 414 -24.52 9.29 -26.41
N LEU A 415 -24.41 10.61 -26.29
CA LEU A 415 -23.45 11.31 -25.42
C LEU A 415 -23.49 10.86 -23.95
N ASP A 416 -24.66 10.51 -23.42
CA ASP A 416 -24.79 9.97 -22.05
C ASP A 416 -23.95 8.68 -21.84
N TRP A 417 -23.66 7.89 -22.89
CA TRP A 417 -22.73 6.73 -22.84
C TRP A 417 -21.25 7.13 -22.79
N VAL A 418 -20.90 8.37 -23.13
CA VAL A 418 -19.52 8.88 -23.04
C VAL A 418 -19.33 9.61 -21.71
N VAL A 419 -20.28 10.49 -21.35
CA VAL A 419 -20.20 11.31 -20.14
C VAL A 419 -20.15 10.46 -18.86
N THR A 420 -20.94 9.38 -18.76
CA THR A 420 -20.94 8.54 -17.53
C THR A 420 -19.61 7.79 -17.33
N PRO A 421 -19.07 7.03 -18.31
CA PRO A 421 -17.72 6.45 -18.18
C PRO A 421 -16.60 7.47 -17.97
N VAL A 422 -16.61 8.62 -18.66
CA VAL A 422 -15.55 9.64 -18.52
C VAL A 422 -15.54 10.28 -17.14
N VAL A 423 -16.71 10.50 -16.51
CA VAL A 423 -16.78 11.04 -15.14
C VAL A 423 -16.26 10.03 -14.12
N TRP A 424 -16.58 8.73 -14.25
CA TRP A 424 -16.00 7.72 -13.36
C TRP A 424 -14.51 7.50 -13.64
N PHE A 425 -14.04 7.53 -14.88
CA PHE A 425 -12.61 7.52 -15.23
C PHE A 425 -11.84 8.67 -14.55
N ALA A 426 -12.36 9.89 -14.62
CA ALA A 426 -11.79 11.06 -13.95
C ALA A 426 -11.80 10.91 -12.42
N ALA A 427 -12.83 10.28 -11.85
CA ALA A 427 -12.85 9.95 -10.42
C ALA A 427 -11.82 8.85 -10.06
N GLY A 428 -11.61 7.86 -10.92
CA GLY A 428 -10.57 6.85 -10.78
C GLY A 428 -9.15 7.45 -10.87
N LEU A 429 -8.94 8.45 -11.73
CA LEU A 429 -7.70 9.24 -11.75
C LEU A 429 -7.51 10.06 -10.47
N LEU A 430 -8.58 10.68 -9.95
CA LEU A 430 -8.51 11.37 -8.66
C LEU A 430 -8.14 10.40 -7.53
N LEU A 431 -8.79 9.24 -7.45
CA LEU A 431 -8.44 8.22 -6.45
C LEU A 431 -7.00 7.73 -6.65
N LEU A 432 -6.53 7.51 -7.88
CA LEU A 432 -5.13 7.14 -8.17
C LEU A 432 -4.13 8.17 -7.61
N VAL A 433 -4.40 9.47 -7.76
CA VAL A 433 -3.55 10.53 -7.19
C VAL A 433 -3.62 10.58 -5.66
N LEU A 434 -4.80 10.44 -5.07
CA LEU A 434 -4.98 10.50 -3.61
C LEU A 434 -4.47 9.23 -2.89
N GLY A 435 -4.54 8.08 -3.55
CA GLY A 435 -4.19 6.77 -2.98
C GLY A 435 -2.78 6.29 -3.31
N THR A 436 -1.89 7.16 -3.81
CA THR A 436 -0.52 6.80 -4.16
C THR A 436 0.50 7.60 -3.38
N VAL A 437 1.35 6.89 -2.65
CA VAL A 437 2.59 7.40 -2.05
C VAL A 437 3.72 7.21 -3.07
N VAL A 438 4.55 8.23 -3.24
CA VAL A 438 5.77 8.20 -4.06
C VAL A 438 6.95 8.59 -3.18
N VAL A 439 8.03 7.82 -3.24
CA VAL A 439 9.27 8.10 -2.52
C VAL A 439 10.44 8.07 -3.51
N SER A 440 11.30 9.07 -3.44
CA SER A 440 12.58 9.07 -4.16
C SER A 440 13.69 9.59 -3.25
N TYR A 441 14.82 8.91 -3.22
CA TYR A 441 16.00 9.32 -2.47
C TYR A 441 17.26 9.25 -3.34
N GLN A 442 18.23 10.10 -3.04
CA GLN A 442 19.55 10.13 -3.67
C GLN A 442 20.57 10.58 -2.63
N ALA A 443 21.60 9.75 -2.42
CA ALA A 443 22.78 10.07 -1.63
C ALA A 443 24.02 10.08 -2.53
N SER A 444 24.90 11.05 -2.31
CA SER A 444 26.14 11.26 -3.04
C SER A 444 27.31 11.35 -2.07
N GLY A 445 28.27 10.45 -2.25
CA GLY A 445 29.56 10.43 -1.55
C GLY A 445 30.61 9.80 -2.48
N PRO A 446 31.45 8.85 -2.03
CA PRO A 446 32.38 8.11 -2.90
C PRO A 446 31.70 7.34 -4.05
N SER A 447 30.39 7.08 -3.93
CA SER A 447 29.51 6.66 -5.02
C SER A 447 28.15 7.36 -4.88
N VAL A 448 27.34 7.35 -5.95
CA VAL A 448 25.96 7.85 -5.92
C VAL A 448 25.01 6.67 -5.79
N VAL A 449 24.25 6.64 -4.71
CA VAL A 449 23.21 5.62 -4.44
C VAL A 449 21.85 6.32 -4.45
N GLY A 450 20.97 5.92 -5.35
CA GLY A 450 19.63 6.49 -5.47
C GLY A 450 18.59 5.44 -5.78
N GLY A 451 17.36 5.73 -5.38
CA GLY A 451 16.22 4.84 -5.58
C GLY A 451 14.92 5.62 -5.65
N ALA A 452 14.00 5.16 -6.49
CA ALA A 452 12.64 5.66 -6.55
C ALA A 452 11.66 4.48 -6.49
N GLY A 453 10.47 4.76 -5.98
CA GLY A 453 9.37 3.81 -5.93
C GLY A 453 8.06 4.45 -5.52
N SER A 454 7.00 3.65 -5.59
CA SER A 454 5.65 4.06 -5.23
C SER A 454 4.90 2.91 -4.57
N VAL A 455 3.96 3.25 -3.69
CA VAL A 455 3.04 2.31 -3.04
C VAL A 455 1.65 2.94 -3.07
N GLY A 456 0.67 2.24 -3.65
CA GLY A 456 -0.66 2.78 -3.80
C GLY A 456 -1.52 2.14 -4.88
N ILE A 457 -2.52 2.88 -5.34
CA ILE A 457 -3.48 2.43 -6.34
C ILE A 457 -2.79 2.16 -7.69
N THR A 458 -3.21 1.09 -8.37
CA THR A 458 -2.57 0.67 -9.63
C THR A 458 -3.03 1.48 -10.84
N PRO A 459 -2.15 1.73 -11.84
CA PRO A 459 -2.45 2.62 -12.98
C PRO A 459 -3.64 2.22 -13.87
N TRP A 460 -4.10 0.96 -13.83
CA TRP A 460 -5.28 0.51 -14.58
C TRP A 460 -6.62 0.85 -13.90
N THR A 461 -6.61 1.24 -12.62
CA THR A 461 -7.82 1.53 -11.84
C THR A 461 -8.76 2.56 -12.51
N PRO A 462 -8.29 3.67 -13.13
CA PRO A 462 -9.16 4.57 -13.89
C PRO A 462 -9.95 3.90 -15.01
N VAL A 463 -9.35 2.93 -15.72
CA VAL A 463 -10.00 2.18 -16.79
C VAL A 463 -11.10 1.27 -16.21
N VAL A 464 -10.84 0.61 -15.08
CA VAL A 464 -11.85 -0.20 -14.39
C VAL A 464 -13.01 0.68 -13.90
N PHE A 465 -12.72 1.88 -13.40
CA PHE A 465 -13.76 2.86 -13.06
C PHE A 465 -14.60 3.28 -14.28
N ALA A 466 -14.00 3.45 -15.46
CA ALA A 466 -14.75 3.73 -16.69
C ALA A 466 -15.76 2.62 -17.03
N LEU A 467 -15.37 1.35 -16.85
CA LEU A 467 -16.24 0.19 -17.03
C LEU A 467 -17.40 0.19 -16.01
N TRP A 468 -17.14 0.55 -14.75
CA TRP A 468 -18.21 0.77 -13.76
C TRP A 468 -19.13 1.93 -14.13
N GLY A 469 -18.60 3.04 -14.67
CA GLY A 469 -19.42 4.13 -15.21
C GLY A 469 -20.35 3.66 -16.34
N ALA A 470 -19.89 2.74 -17.20
CA ALA A 470 -20.73 2.11 -18.23
C ALA A 470 -21.80 1.19 -17.59
N ALA A 471 -21.44 0.37 -16.60
CA ALA A 471 -22.41 -0.48 -15.87
C ALA A 471 -23.47 0.34 -15.12
N ILE A 472 -23.09 1.49 -14.56
CA ILE A 472 -23.99 2.45 -13.90
C ILE A 472 -24.95 3.09 -14.93
N GLU A 473 -24.46 3.38 -16.13
CA GLU A 473 -25.32 3.82 -17.26
C GLU A 473 -26.24 2.68 -17.75
N VAL A 474 -25.83 1.39 -17.73
CA VAL A 474 -26.73 0.24 -17.98
C VAL A 474 -27.88 0.21 -16.96
N VAL A 475 -27.57 0.29 -15.66
CA VAL A 475 -28.59 0.33 -14.60
C VAL A 475 -29.52 1.52 -14.81
N ALA A 476 -28.96 2.71 -15.09
CA ALA A 476 -29.74 3.90 -15.35
C ALA A 476 -30.65 3.75 -16.58
N ARG A 477 -30.17 3.16 -17.69
CA ARG A 477 -30.88 3.05 -18.97
C ARG A 477 -31.98 2.00 -18.97
N PHE A 478 -31.70 0.80 -18.46
CA PHE A 478 -32.54 -0.36 -18.71
C PHE A 478 -33.23 -0.90 -17.44
N VAL A 479 -32.60 -0.75 -16.28
CA VAL A 479 -33.17 -1.24 -15.01
C VAL A 479 -34.04 -0.17 -14.33
N ALA A 480 -33.58 1.08 -14.30
CA ALA A 480 -34.30 2.17 -13.64
C ALA A 480 -35.72 2.42 -14.21
N PRO A 481 -35.99 2.41 -15.53
CA PRO A 481 -37.36 2.56 -16.05
C PRO A 481 -38.32 1.43 -15.64
N VAL A 482 -37.78 0.29 -15.17
CA VAL A 482 -38.56 -0.86 -14.70
C VAL A 482 -38.77 -0.80 -13.19
N LEU A 483 -37.79 -0.30 -12.42
CA LEU A 483 -37.87 -0.23 -10.96
C LEU A 483 -38.45 1.08 -10.42
N LEU A 484 -38.08 2.25 -10.97
CA LEU A 484 -38.52 3.54 -10.44
C LEU A 484 -40.07 3.69 -10.38
N PRO A 485 -40.87 3.21 -11.36
CA PRO A 485 -42.33 3.25 -11.26
C PRO A 485 -42.94 2.33 -10.18
N ARG A 486 -42.15 1.45 -9.56
CA ARG A 486 -42.55 0.59 -8.44
C ARG A 486 -42.09 1.13 -7.07
N LEU A 487 -41.28 2.19 -7.05
CA LEU A 487 -40.88 2.87 -5.83
C LEU A 487 -41.86 3.99 -5.53
N GLY A 488 -42.37 4.04 -4.29
CA GLY A 488 -43.33 5.08 -3.89
C GLY A 488 -42.78 6.50 -4.09
N GLY A 489 -43.65 7.43 -4.46
CA GLY A 489 -43.27 8.81 -4.84
C GLY A 489 -42.41 9.53 -3.80
N THR A 490 -42.58 9.24 -2.51
CA THR A 490 -41.74 9.74 -1.41
C THR A 490 -40.25 9.42 -1.59
N VAL A 491 -39.91 8.25 -2.13
CA VAL A 491 -38.52 7.84 -2.42
C VAL A 491 -37.97 8.68 -3.57
N LEU A 492 -38.72 8.77 -4.68
CA LEU A 492 -38.34 9.56 -5.86
C LEU A 492 -38.12 11.03 -5.51
N LEU A 493 -39.03 11.62 -4.72
CA LEU A 493 -38.94 13.00 -4.22
C LEU A 493 -37.74 13.21 -3.30
N ARG A 494 -37.43 12.27 -2.39
CA ARG A 494 -36.22 12.32 -1.55
C ARG A 494 -34.95 12.27 -2.39
N THR A 495 -34.84 11.33 -3.33
CA THR A 495 -33.69 11.21 -4.24
C THR A 495 -33.51 12.46 -5.09
N ALA A 496 -34.58 13.00 -5.69
CA ALA A 496 -34.55 14.25 -6.45
C ALA A 496 -34.12 15.45 -5.58
N ARG A 497 -34.56 15.53 -4.32
CA ARG A 497 -34.16 16.60 -3.38
C ARG A 497 -32.67 16.53 -2.99
N VAL A 498 -32.13 15.33 -2.82
CA VAL A 498 -30.70 15.11 -2.46
C VAL A 498 -29.77 15.33 -3.64
N ILE A 499 -30.15 14.91 -4.84
CA ILE A 499 -29.25 14.81 -6.01
C ILE A 499 -29.49 15.93 -7.03
N GLY A 500 -30.69 16.52 -7.03
CA GLY A 500 -31.17 17.48 -8.01
C GLY A 500 -31.73 16.81 -9.26
N THR A 501 -32.39 17.61 -10.09
CA THR A 501 -32.86 17.25 -11.44
C THR A 501 -32.13 18.10 -12.47
N ASP A 502 -31.87 17.56 -13.66
CA ASP A 502 -31.31 18.35 -14.76
C ASP A 502 -32.40 19.26 -15.38
N PRO A 503 -32.03 20.46 -15.87
CA PRO A 503 -32.98 21.32 -16.57
C PRO A 503 -33.37 20.67 -17.90
N ARG A 504 -34.68 20.44 -18.10
CA ARG A 504 -35.19 19.95 -19.38
C ARG A 504 -34.88 20.97 -20.49
N PRO A 505 -34.50 20.54 -21.71
CA PRO A 505 -34.57 21.41 -22.86
C PRO A 505 -36.03 21.84 -23.04
N ILE A 506 -36.29 23.14 -23.02
CA ILE A 506 -37.58 23.68 -23.44
C ILE A 506 -37.67 23.37 -24.94
N ALA A 507 -38.59 22.48 -25.33
CA ALA A 507 -38.95 22.35 -26.73
C ALA A 507 -39.43 23.73 -27.20
N ALA A 508 -38.83 24.25 -28.27
CA ALA A 508 -39.25 25.52 -28.84
C ALA A 508 -40.77 25.48 -29.03
N ALA A 509 -41.47 26.49 -28.50
CA ALA A 509 -42.90 26.60 -28.73
C ALA A 509 -43.14 26.56 -30.25
N PRO A 510 -44.16 25.84 -30.75
CA PRO A 510 -44.57 25.98 -32.13
C PRO A 510 -44.79 27.47 -32.37
N PHE A 511 -44.09 28.04 -33.35
CA PHE A 511 -44.33 29.42 -33.74
C PHE A 511 -45.83 29.54 -34.06
N PRO A 512 -46.60 30.40 -33.37
CA PRO A 512 -48.00 30.59 -33.71
C PRO A 512 -48.06 31.02 -35.19
N GLY A 513 -49.00 30.43 -35.93
CA GLY A 513 -49.08 30.57 -37.39
C GLY A 513 -49.00 32.03 -37.83
N GLY A 514 -48.23 32.27 -38.90
CA GLY A 514 -47.71 33.60 -39.24
C GLY A 514 -48.76 34.71 -39.25
N ALA A 515 -48.69 35.60 -38.26
CA ALA A 515 -49.29 36.92 -38.36
C ALA A 515 -48.53 37.69 -39.46
N ALA A 516 -49.20 37.94 -40.59
CA ALA A 516 -48.63 38.74 -41.66
C ALA A 516 -48.39 40.18 -41.16
N PHE A 517 -47.16 40.69 -41.30
CA PHE A 517 -46.87 42.11 -41.09
C PHE A 517 -47.41 42.90 -42.29
N PRO A 518 -48.39 43.81 -42.11
CA PRO A 518 -48.82 44.68 -43.19
C PRO A 518 -47.81 45.81 -43.39
N GLY A 519 -47.18 45.88 -44.57
CA GLY A 519 -46.33 47.01 -44.96
C GLY A 519 -44.83 46.72 -45.07
N ALA A 520 -44.44 45.78 -45.94
CA ALA A 520 -43.10 45.74 -46.51
C ALA A 520 -43.21 45.43 -48.02
N GLY A 521 -42.79 46.36 -48.88
CA GLY A 521 -42.77 46.18 -50.33
C GLY A 521 -41.60 45.29 -50.80
N PRO A 522 -41.68 44.71 -52.01
CA PRO A 522 -40.63 43.85 -52.54
C PRO A 522 -39.38 44.65 -52.92
N PHE A 523 -38.24 44.36 -52.28
CA PHE A 523 -36.92 44.79 -52.74
C PHE A 523 -36.33 43.76 -53.72
N PRO A 524 -35.95 44.15 -54.95
CA PRO A 524 -35.29 43.26 -55.90
C PRO A 524 -33.75 43.35 -55.84
N GLY A 525 -33.07 42.21 -56.03
CA GLY A 525 -31.71 42.17 -56.59
C GLY A 525 -30.59 41.57 -55.71
N GLY A 526 -29.94 40.52 -56.23
CA GLY A 526 -28.62 40.02 -55.80
C GLY A 526 -28.61 39.17 -54.51
N ALA A 527 -27.73 38.17 -54.36
CA ALA A 527 -26.87 37.46 -55.31
C ALA A 527 -26.62 36.03 -54.75
N ALA A 528 -26.07 35.08 -55.53
CA ALA A 528 -26.17 33.66 -55.20
C ALA A 528 -24.85 32.86 -55.18
N PHE A 529 -24.75 31.93 -54.21
CA PHE A 529 -23.84 30.75 -54.16
C PHE A 529 -22.32 31.03 -53.98
N PRO A 530 -21.44 30.01 -53.76
CA PRO A 530 -21.67 28.55 -53.63
C PRO A 530 -21.06 27.81 -52.41
N GLY A 531 -21.46 26.54 -52.23
CA GLY A 531 -20.75 25.48 -51.49
C GLY A 531 -21.31 25.14 -50.09
N ALA A 532 -21.43 23.88 -49.65
CA ALA A 532 -21.19 22.54 -50.25
C ALA A 532 -21.80 21.46 -49.31
N ALA A 533 -22.20 20.23 -49.68
CA ALA A 533 -22.42 19.53 -50.96
C ALA A 533 -23.36 18.29 -50.72
N ALA A 534 -23.67 17.50 -51.75
CA ALA A 534 -24.39 16.21 -51.66
C ALA A 534 -23.39 15.02 -51.47
N PHE A 535 -23.77 13.77 -51.17
CA PHE A 535 -24.54 12.76 -51.95
C PHE A 535 -24.80 11.51 -51.02
N PRO A 536 -25.58 10.46 -51.39
CA PRO A 536 -26.94 10.48 -51.98
C PRO A 536 -27.88 9.34 -51.50
N GLY A 537 -29.12 9.33 -52.02
CA GLY A 537 -30.01 8.15 -52.10
C GLY A 537 -31.48 8.46 -51.76
N ALA A 538 -32.49 8.05 -52.56
CA ALA A 538 -32.48 7.37 -53.86
C ALA A 538 -33.83 7.58 -54.60
N THR A 539 -34.06 6.82 -55.68
CA THR A 539 -35.29 6.66 -56.50
C THR A 539 -35.67 7.77 -57.50
N ALA A 540 -35.65 7.37 -58.78
CA ALA A 540 -36.48 7.85 -59.90
C ALA A 540 -37.33 6.62 -60.37
N ASP A 541 -38.20 6.59 -61.38
CA ASP A 541 -38.62 7.50 -62.48
C ASP A 541 -40.17 7.42 -62.62
N PRO A 542 -40.80 8.14 -63.58
CA PRO A 542 -41.40 7.38 -64.71
C PRO A 542 -41.35 8.09 -66.08
N ALA A 543 -41.59 7.33 -67.16
CA ALA A 543 -41.75 7.81 -68.54
C ALA A 543 -42.84 7.06 -69.34
N SER A 544 -43.15 7.60 -70.52
CA SER A 544 -44.15 7.28 -71.57
C SER A 544 -44.31 5.80 -72.02
N ASP A 545 -45.31 5.37 -72.82
CA ASP A 545 -46.17 6.09 -73.79
C ASP A 545 -47.59 5.46 -74.04
N ALA A 546 -48.27 5.82 -75.15
CA ALA A 546 -49.74 5.88 -75.30
C ALA A 546 -50.54 4.72 -75.97
N ALA A 547 -51.88 4.90 -75.96
CA ALA A 547 -52.97 4.32 -76.79
C ALA A 547 -53.52 2.90 -76.43
N ARG A 548 -54.84 2.58 -76.37
CA ARG A 548 -55.97 2.98 -77.24
C ARG A 548 -57.37 2.49 -76.73
N VAL A 549 -58.33 3.42 -76.46
CA VAL A 549 -59.79 3.47 -76.84
C VAL A 549 -60.67 2.17 -76.89
N PRO A 550 -61.97 2.10 -76.43
CA PRO A 550 -62.71 2.74 -75.30
C PRO A 550 -63.81 1.81 -74.64
N THR A 551 -64.91 2.41 -74.11
CA THR A 551 -66.18 1.85 -73.52
C THR A 551 -66.13 1.40 -72.06
N GLY A 552 -67.15 1.65 -71.21
CA GLY A 552 -68.37 2.46 -71.36
C GLY A 552 -69.15 2.64 -70.04
N SER A 553 -70.05 3.64 -69.99
CA SER A 553 -71.01 3.92 -68.89
C SER A 553 -72.36 3.19 -69.15
N PRO A 554 -73.41 3.20 -68.27
CA PRO A 554 -73.59 3.95 -67.02
C PRO A 554 -74.29 3.21 -65.83
N ALA A 555 -74.52 3.97 -64.74
CA ALA A 555 -75.67 3.94 -63.79
C ALA A 555 -76.06 2.65 -63.01
N GLY A 556 -76.36 2.81 -61.70
CA GLY A 556 -76.92 1.76 -60.85
C GLY A 556 -77.32 2.22 -59.44
N SER A 557 -78.62 2.45 -59.22
CA SER A 557 -79.33 2.61 -57.93
C SER A 557 -80.72 1.96 -58.14
N PRO A 558 -81.51 1.55 -57.11
CA PRO A 558 -81.60 2.16 -55.77
C PRO A 558 -81.94 1.20 -54.58
N ALA A 559 -82.31 1.83 -53.45
CA ALA A 559 -83.28 1.39 -52.41
C ALA A 559 -82.90 0.30 -51.38
N GLY A 560 -83.29 0.55 -50.11
CA GLY A 560 -83.13 -0.40 -48.99
C GLY A 560 -83.22 0.24 -47.59
N SER A 561 -84.41 0.64 -47.13
CA SER A 561 -84.69 1.06 -45.74
C SER A 561 -86.08 0.56 -45.35
N PRO A 562 -86.31 0.03 -44.12
CA PRO A 562 -86.60 0.85 -42.92
C PRO A 562 -86.06 0.25 -41.60
N ALA A 563 -86.30 0.76 -40.38
CA ALA A 563 -86.41 2.14 -39.86
C ALA A 563 -86.40 2.12 -38.31
N GLY A 564 -86.13 3.27 -37.67
CA GLY A 564 -86.51 3.56 -36.27
C GLY A 564 -85.38 3.61 -35.23
N ALA A 565 -85.50 4.39 -34.14
CA ALA A 565 -86.51 5.42 -33.87
C ALA A 565 -86.10 6.36 -32.69
N TRP A 566 -86.19 7.69 -32.89
CA TRP A 566 -86.10 8.78 -31.86
C TRP A 566 -84.78 8.88 -31.05
N ALA A 567 -84.39 9.98 -30.38
CA ALA A 567 -84.43 11.44 -30.57
C ALA A 567 -83.37 12.04 -29.56
N THR A 568 -82.89 13.28 -29.53
CA THR A 568 -83.31 14.60 -30.02
C THR A 568 -82.10 15.49 -30.41
N THR A 569 -82.35 16.55 -31.18
CA THR A 569 -81.47 17.73 -31.45
C THR A 569 -82.23 19.01 -31.05
N PRO A 570 -81.68 20.25 -31.18
CA PRO A 570 -80.30 20.73 -31.34
C PRO A 570 -79.91 21.79 -30.28
N GLY A 571 -78.75 22.44 -30.43
CA GLY A 571 -78.44 23.68 -29.69
C GLY A 571 -77.08 24.30 -30.04
N ALA A 572 -77.10 25.44 -30.73
CA ALA A 572 -75.88 26.21 -31.05
C ALA A 572 -76.07 27.70 -30.68
N SER A 573 -75.04 28.31 -30.10
CA SER A 573 -74.98 29.75 -29.85
C SER A 573 -73.53 30.22 -29.77
N ALA A 574 -73.16 31.20 -30.59
CA ALA A 574 -71.86 31.87 -30.52
C ALA A 574 -71.95 33.12 -29.62
N ALA A 575 -70.88 33.41 -28.86
CA ALA A 575 -70.70 34.64 -28.11
C ALA A 575 -69.21 35.02 -28.06
N TRP A 576 -68.93 36.32 -27.94
CA TRP A 576 -67.58 36.91 -27.97
C TRP A 576 -66.98 37.07 -26.55
N PRO A 577 -65.68 37.40 -26.39
CA PRO A 577 -64.88 37.00 -25.23
C PRO A 577 -64.89 37.97 -24.05
N THR A 578 -64.42 37.49 -22.89
CA THR A 578 -64.05 38.29 -21.70
C THR A 578 -62.75 37.77 -21.08
N ASP A 579 -61.96 38.68 -20.51
CA ASP A 579 -60.60 38.44 -20.00
C ASP A 579 -60.48 37.64 -18.69
N GLY A 580 -59.24 37.28 -18.35
CA GLY A 580 -58.81 37.34 -16.94
C GLY A 580 -58.74 36.03 -16.13
N GLY A 581 -58.42 34.89 -16.74
CA GLY A 581 -58.25 33.61 -16.01
C GLY A 581 -56.84 33.01 -16.12
N TRP A 582 -56.10 32.93 -14.99
CA TRP A 582 -54.91 32.07 -14.91
C TRP A 582 -55.33 30.59 -14.95
N PRO A 583 -54.73 29.72 -15.78
CA PRO A 583 -55.11 28.31 -15.84
C PRO A 583 -54.73 27.60 -14.53
N GLN A 584 -55.72 27.08 -13.82
CA GLN A 584 -55.49 26.26 -12.63
C GLN A 584 -54.73 24.99 -13.00
N SER A 585 -53.64 24.72 -12.29
CA SER A 585 -52.81 23.52 -12.48
C SER A 585 -53.48 22.28 -11.88
N THR A 586 -54.31 21.61 -12.66
CA THR A 586 -54.93 20.34 -12.28
C THR A 586 -53.92 19.18 -12.25
N GLY A 587 -53.61 18.70 -11.04
CA GLY A 587 -53.13 17.34 -10.80
C GLY A 587 -51.64 17.07 -11.03
N ASP A 588 -50.89 16.93 -9.94
CA ASP A 588 -49.53 16.36 -9.96
C ASP A 588 -49.53 14.92 -10.51
N GLN A 589 -48.93 14.73 -11.68
CA GLN A 589 -48.38 13.43 -12.09
C GLN A 589 -46.85 13.48 -11.99
N PRO A 590 -46.25 12.95 -10.90
CA PRO A 590 -44.81 12.92 -10.76
C PRO A 590 -44.18 11.91 -11.72
N PHE A 591 -43.09 12.33 -12.36
CA PHE A 591 -42.29 11.58 -13.35
C PHE A 591 -42.87 11.41 -14.77
N LEU A 592 -41.95 11.40 -15.75
CA LEU A 592 -42.19 11.17 -17.19
C LEU A 592 -43.06 12.23 -17.91
N GLY A 593 -42.42 13.29 -18.41
CA GLY A 593 -43.10 14.41 -19.08
C GLY A 593 -43.92 14.04 -20.33
N ALA A 594 -45.10 14.67 -20.46
CA ALA A 594 -46.00 14.59 -21.61
C ALA A 594 -45.51 15.38 -22.82
N GLY A 595 -46.08 15.14 -24.00
CA GLY A 595 -45.97 16.01 -25.19
C GLY A 595 -45.15 15.49 -26.37
N ALA A 596 -44.36 14.43 -26.23
CA ALA A 596 -43.62 13.81 -27.34
C ALA A 596 -44.27 12.48 -27.79
N PRO A 597 -44.29 12.16 -29.10
CA PRO A 597 -44.77 10.86 -29.58
C PRO A 597 -43.92 9.74 -28.98
N ALA A 598 -44.58 8.65 -28.58
CA ALA A 598 -43.89 7.55 -27.91
C ALA A 598 -42.93 6.83 -28.86
N PRO A 599 -41.71 6.45 -28.42
CA PRO A 599 -40.90 5.50 -29.19
C PRO A 599 -41.69 4.20 -29.36
N ALA A 600 -41.66 3.63 -30.57
CA ALA A 600 -42.49 2.49 -30.95
C ALA A 600 -42.42 1.38 -29.87
N PRO A 601 -43.57 0.94 -29.32
CA PRO A 601 -43.58 0.07 -28.16
C PRO A 601 -42.94 -1.28 -28.50
N MET A 602 -41.78 -1.57 -27.87
CA MET A 602 -41.15 -2.89 -27.95
C MET A 602 -42.19 -3.97 -27.66
N SER A 603 -42.29 -4.96 -28.55
CA SER A 603 -43.34 -5.99 -28.47
C SER A 603 -43.37 -6.66 -27.09
N PRO A 604 -44.54 -7.14 -26.61
CA PRO A 604 -44.63 -7.79 -25.30
C PRO A 604 -43.64 -8.95 -25.11
N ARG A 605 -43.21 -9.61 -26.20
CA ARG A 605 -42.11 -10.58 -26.21
C ARG A 605 -40.75 -9.89 -25.98
N ALA A 606 -40.37 -8.91 -26.81
CA ALA A 606 -39.10 -8.19 -26.66
C ALA A 606 -38.94 -7.55 -25.26
N LYS A 607 -40.00 -6.92 -24.74
CA LYS A 607 -40.02 -6.35 -23.38
C LYS A 607 -39.85 -7.42 -22.28
N LYS A 608 -40.50 -8.58 -22.41
CA LYS A 608 -40.31 -9.72 -21.47
C LYS A 608 -38.91 -10.34 -21.58
N ILE A 609 -38.35 -10.44 -22.78
CA ILE A 609 -36.99 -10.96 -23.02
C ILE A 609 -35.94 -10.04 -22.40
N LEU A 610 -36.00 -8.72 -22.67
CA LEU A 610 -35.06 -7.74 -22.11
C LEU A 610 -35.12 -7.69 -20.57
N VAL A 611 -36.32 -7.72 -19.98
CA VAL A 611 -36.44 -7.76 -18.51
C VAL A 611 -35.91 -9.08 -17.93
N ARG A 612 -36.15 -10.22 -18.60
CA ARG A 612 -35.59 -11.51 -18.18
C ARG A 612 -34.07 -11.59 -18.32
N SER A 613 -33.49 -11.05 -19.39
CA SER A 613 -32.03 -11.04 -19.57
C SER A 613 -31.32 -10.11 -18.58
N LEU A 614 -31.93 -8.97 -18.22
CA LEU A 614 -31.41 -8.10 -17.16
C LEU A 614 -31.50 -8.75 -15.77
N ILE A 615 -32.59 -9.45 -15.46
CA ILE A 615 -32.73 -10.21 -14.20
C ILE A 615 -31.72 -11.37 -14.18
N ALA A 616 -31.57 -12.10 -15.29
CA ALA A 616 -30.58 -13.18 -15.40
C ALA A 616 -29.14 -12.66 -15.27
N ALA A 617 -28.79 -11.57 -15.94
CA ALA A 617 -27.46 -10.95 -15.81
C ALA A 617 -27.19 -10.46 -14.37
N GLY A 618 -28.17 -9.83 -13.73
CA GLY A 618 -28.07 -9.42 -12.32
C GLY A 618 -27.90 -10.63 -11.38
N ALA A 619 -28.66 -11.69 -11.59
CA ALA A 619 -28.54 -12.93 -10.83
C ALA A 619 -27.17 -13.61 -11.04
N VAL A 620 -26.67 -13.66 -12.29
CA VAL A 620 -25.33 -14.18 -12.61
C VAL A 620 -24.24 -13.37 -11.90
N VAL A 621 -24.32 -12.03 -11.89
CA VAL A 621 -23.35 -11.20 -11.14
C VAL A 621 -23.40 -11.50 -9.63
N VAL A 622 -24.59 -11.64 -9.04
CA VAL A 622 -24.75 -12.03 -7.62
C VAL A 622 -24.19 -13.43 -7.35
N VAL A 623 -24.43 -14.40 -8.23
CA VAL A 623 -23.91 -15.77 -8.12
C VAL A 623 -22.38 -15.81 -8.27
N VAL A 624 -21.81 -15.03 -9.19
CA VAL A 624 -20.35 -14.88 -9.35
C VAL A 624 -19.72 -14.28 -8.10
N ILE A 625 -20.35 -13.25 -7.50
CA ILE A 625 -19.86 -12.65 -6.24
C ILE A 625 -20.01 -13.62 -5.06
N ALA A 626 -21.14 -14.32 -4.93
CA ALA A 626 -21.34 -15.31 -3.88
C ALA A 626 -20.35 -16.50 -4.01
N GLY A 627 -20.11 -16.95 -5.25
CA GLY A 627 -19.08 -17.95 -5.56
C GLY A 627 -17.68 -17.47 -5.22
N ALA A 628 -17.32 -16.24 -5.60
CA ALA A 628 -16.01 -15.64 -5.29
C ALA A 628 -15.79 -15.41 -3.79
N VAL A 629 -16.83 -14.97 -3.05
CA VAL A 629 -16.84 -14.91 -1.58
C VAL A 629 -16.59 -16.30 -1.00
N THR A 630 -17.34 -17.31 -1.43
CA THR A 630 -17.22 -18.69 -0.92
C THR A 630 -15.83 -19.26 -1.20
N VAL A 631 -15.33 -19.09 -2.42
CA VAL A 631 -13.97 -19.50 -2.82
C VAL A 631 -12.89 -18.75 -2.03
N SER A 632 -13.02 -17.44 -1.83
CA SER A 632 -12.08 -16.64 -1.02
C SER A 632 -12.07 -17.07 0.45
N VAL A 633 -13.25 -17.33 1.03
CA VAL A 633 -13.41 -17.81 2.41
C VAL A 633 -12.83 -19.22 2.57
N LEU A 634 -13.06 -20.14 1.63
CA LEU A 634 -12.47 -21.48 1.66
C LEU A 634 -10.94 -21.44 1.44
N ARG A 635 -10.46 -20.64 0.47
CA ARG A 635 -9.03 -20.41 0.20
C ARG A 635 -8.29 -19.84 1.42
N ALA A 636 -8.92 -18.95 2.18
CA ALA A 636 -8.31 -18.36 3.38
C ALA A 636 -8.38 -19.29 4.62
N ASN A 637 -9.53 -19.93 4.87
CA ASN A 637 -9.80 -20.61 6.14
C ASN A 637 -9.67 -22.15 6.10
N VAL A 638 -9.68 -22.76 4.92
CA VAL A 638 -9.64 -24.23 4.74
C VAL A 638 -8.43 -24.68 3.92
N TRP A 639 -8.09 -23.95 2.86
CA TRP A 639 -6.92 -24.21 1.99
C TRP A 639 -5.79 -23.18 2.19
N GLY A 640 -5.82 -22.46 3.32
CA GLY A 640 -4.85 -21.42 3.64
C GLY A 640 -3.55 -21.96 4.24
N PRO A 641 -2.54 -21.08 4.42
CA PRO A 641 -1.33 -21.43 5.14
C PRO A 641 -1.61 -21.75 6.62
N ALA A 642 -2.54 -21.05 7.29
CA ALA A 642 -2.81 -21.26 8.72
C ALA A 642 -3.33 -22.67 9.08
N PRO A 643 -4.31 -23.27 8.35
CA PRO A 643 -4.67 -24.68 8.51
C PRO A 643 -3.49 -25.64 8.29
N THR A 644 -2.63 -25.36 7.30
CA THR A 644 -1.46 -26.19 6.96
C THR A 644 -0.43 -26.18 8.09
N VAL A 645 -0.11 -25.00 8.63
CA VAL A 645 0.76 -24.86 9.82
C VAL A 645 0.15 -25.55 11.02
N ARG A 646 -1.16 -25.39 11.25
CA ARG A 646 -1.83 -26.05 12.38
C ARG A 646 -1.70 -27.57 12.30
N ALA A 647 -2.03 -28.18 11.16
CA ALA A 647 -1.89 -29.62 10.95
C ALA A 647 -0.45 -30.11 11.15
N TYR A 648 0.54 -29.35 10.68
CA TYR A 648 1.97 -29.65 10.88
C TYR A 648 2.41 -29.61 12.35
N VAL A 649 1.98 -28.61 13.14
CA VAL A 649 2.37 -28.53 14.56
C VAL A 649 1.54 -29.48 15.43
N ASP A 650 0.28 -29.76 15.08
CA ASP A 650 -0.53 -30.81 15.73
C ASP A 650 0.04 -32.21 15.44
N ALA A 651 0.65 -32.44 14.27
CA ALA A 651 1.44 -33.64 13.97
C ALA A 651 2.70 -33.75 14.85
N ILE A 652 3.42 -32.65 15.06
CA ILE A 652 4.56 -32.62 16.00
C ILE A 652 4.11 -32.93 17.43
N ALA A 653 3.03 -32.28 17.91
CA ALA A 653 2.50 -32.46 19.26
C ALA A 653 2.10 -33.93 19.54
N SER A 654 1.31 -34.51 18.62
CA SER A 654 0.89 -35.92 18.68
C SER A 654 2.06 -36.91 18.52
N GLY A 655 3.12 -36.52 17.80
CA GLY A 655 4.31 -37.33 17.55
C GLY A 655 4.34 -38.04 16.19
N ASP A 656 3.45 -37.68 15.26
CA ASP A 656 3.48 -38.16 13.88
C ASP A 656 4.47 -37.33 13.05
N ALA A 657 5.76 -37.66 13.17
CA ALA A 657 6.81 -37.04 12.36
C ALA A 657 6.62 -37.31 10.86
N ALA A 658 5.94 -38.39 10.47
CA ALA A 658 5.71 -38.69 9.06
C ALA A 658 4.65 -37.75 8.45
N ALA A 659 3.62 -37.36 9.21
CA ALA A 659 2.71 -36.29 8.80
C ALA A 659 3.41 -34.94 8.74
N ALA A 660 4.22 -34.59 9.75
CA ALA A 660 5.00 -33.35 9.75
C ALA A 660 5.93 -33.27 8.52
N ALA A 661 6.70 -34.33 8.25
CA ALA A 661 7.62 -34.42 7.11
C ALA A 661 6.89 -34.32 5.75
N ARG A 662 5.73 -34.94 5.59
CA ARG A 662 4.91 -34.83 4.36
C ARG A 662 4.46 -33.39 4.06
N MET A 663 4.32 -32.54 5.08
CA MET A 663 3.93 -31.13 4.94
C MET A 663 5.12 -30.18 4.76
N SER A 664 6.36 -30.65 4.91
CA SER A 664 7.58 -29.84 4.82
C SER A 664 8.51 -30.23 3.67
N GLU A 665 9.43 -29.33 3.36
CA GLU A 665 10.69 -29.58 2.68
C GLU A 665 11.75 -29.67 3.79
N VAL A 666 12.40 -30.82 3.92
CA VAL A 666 13.43 -31.10 4.92
C VAL A 666 14.60 -31.82 4.23
N PRO A 667 15.87 -31.61 4.65
CA PRO A 667 17.00 -32.29 4.04
C PRO A 667 17.02 -33.78 4.38
N ASP A 668 17.46 -34.63 3.44
CA ASP A 668 17.51 -36.09 3.64
C ASP A 668 18.49 -36.52 4.75
N HIS A 669 19.47 -35.67 5.10
CA HIS A 669 20.40 -35.90 6.21
C HIS A 669 19.80 -35.61 7.61
N ALA A 670 18.56 -35.13 7.70
CA ALA A 670 17.89 -34.80 8.96
C ALA A 670 17.35 -36.04 9.71
N THR A 671 18.22 -37.00 10.01
CA THR A 671 17.89 -38.33 10.58
C THR A 671 17.18 -38.29 11.93
N MET A 672 17.27 -37.19 12.70
CA MET A 672 16.52 -37.01 13.95
C MET A 672 15.04 -36.60 13.74
N LEU A 673 14.58 -36.35 12.52
CA LEU A 673 13.16 -36.13 12.19
C LEU A 673 12.35 -37.43 12.06
N ASP A 674 12.90 -38.56 12.48
CA ASP A 674 12.27 -39.88 12.38
C ASP A 674 11.05 -40.06 13.32
N PRO A 675 9.98 -40.77 12.92
CA PRO A 675 8.82 -41.05 13.77
C PRO A 675 9.14 -41.73 15.10
N THR A 676 10.15 -42.60 15.15
CA THR A 676 10.59 -43.28 16.40
C THR A 676 11.20 -42.26 17.37
N VAL A 677 12.05 -41.38 16.83
CA VAL A 677 12.78 -40.35 17.57
C VAL A 677 11.79 -39.34 18.16
N LEU A 678 10.90 -38.75 17.35
CA LEU A 678 9.89 -37.82 17.84
C LEU A 678 8.91 -38.46 18.83
N LYS A 679 8.44 -39.68 18.56
CA LYS A 679 7.50 -40.38 19.45
C LYS A 679 8.10 -40.63 20.83
N SER A 680 9.42 -40.83 20.92
CA SER A 680 10.16 -41.00 22.18
C SER A 680 10.37 -39.70 22.98
N ALA A 681 10.23 -38.53 22.35
CA ALA A 681 10.50 -37.24 22.99
C ALA A 681 9.51 -36.92 24.11
N THR A 682 10.02 -36.47 25.27
CA THR A 682 9.21 -35.77 26.27
C THR A 682 9.03 -34.31 25.85
N ASP A 683 8.17 -33.57 26.55
CA ASP A 683 8.05 -32.10 26.41
C ASP A 683 7.79 -31.58 24.98
N ARG A 684 7.15 -32.41 24.14
CA ARG A 684 6.62 -31.97 22.84
C ARG A 684 5.61 -30.82 23.01
N PRO A 685 5.48 -29.92 22.02
CA PRO A 685 4.51 -28.84 22.01
C PRO A 685 3.10 -29.24 22.47
N ARG A 686 2.53 -28.47 23.39
CA ARG A 686 1.12 -28.56 23.84
C ARG A 686 0.46 -27.19 23.73
N SER A 687 -0.88 -27.15 23.71
CA SER A 687 -1.65 -25.89 23.64
C SER A 687 -1.21 -25.01 22.46
N VAL A 688 -1.11 -25.62 21.29
CA VAL A 688 -0.63 -25.01 20.04
C VAL A 688 -1.62 -23.95 19.55
N HIS A 689 -1.10 -22.74 19.30
CA HIS A 689 -1.85 -21.64 18.69
C HIS A 689 -1.08 -21.11 17.49
N VAL A 690 -1.68 -21.18 16.30
CA VAL A 690 -1.19 -20.44 15.13
C VAL A 690 -1.68 -19.01 15.27
N GLY A 691 -0.74 -18.07 15.40
CA GLY A 691 -1.00 -16.64 15.54
C GLY A 691 -1.19 -15.97 14.18
N HIS A 692 -0.66 -14.75 14.04
CA HIS A 692 -0.72 -14.04 12.77
C HIS A 692 0.06 -14.80 11.67
N VAL A 693 -0.52 -14.87 10.48
CA VAL A 693 0.10 -15.43 9.28
C VAL A 693 0.14 -14.35 8.20
N SER A 694 1.33 -13.81 7.97
CA SER A 694 1.59 -12.87 6.88
C SER A 694 1.74 -13.65 5.57
N THR A 695 1.15 -13.17 4.47
CA THR A 695 1.24 -13.81 3.15
C THR A 695 1.65 -12.77 2.11
N SER A 696 2.67 -13.09 1.31
CA SER A 696 3.26 -12.22 0.30
C SER A 696 3.53 -13.04 -0.97
N GLY A 697 2.66 -12.87 -1.98
CA GLY A 697 2.65 -13.71 -3.17
C GLY A 697 2.47 -15.19 -2.82
N ASP A 698 3.41 -16.01 -3.26
CA ASP A 698 3.43 -17.46 -3.02
C ASP A 698 4.11 -17.85 -1.69
N THR A 699 4.60 -16.90 -0.89
CA THR A 699 5.23 -17.17 0.40
C THR A 699 4.32 -16.76 1.55
N ALA A 700 4.25 -17.56 2.61
CA ALA A 700 3.60 -17.20 3.87
C ALA A 700 4.54 -17.42 5.06
N VAL A 701 4.45 -16.56 6.07
CA VAL A 701 5.18 -16.69 7.35
C VAL A 701 4.18 -16.67 8.49
N ALA A 702 4.17 -17.74 9.27
CA ALA A 702 3.27 -17.93 10.40
C ALA A 702 4.04 -17.92 11.72
N THR A 703 3.61 -17.09 12.67
CA THR A 703 4.07 -17.20 14.06
C THR A 703 3.23 -18.25 14.78
N VAL A 704 3.87 -19.21 15.43
CA VAL A 704 3.22 -20.26 16.24
C VAL A 704 3.65 -20.09 17.69
N SER A 705 2.70 -20.07 18.62
CA SER A 705 2.97 -20.21 20.05
C SER A 705 2.52 -21.57 20.59
N TYR A 706 3.25 -22.07 21.58
CA TYR A 706 3.00 -23.37 22.20
C TYR A 706 3.60 -23.41 23.61
N THR A 707 3.17 -24.39 24.41
CA THR A 707 3.78 -24.71 25.71
C THR A 707 4.72 -25.89 25.57
N GLN A 708 5.89 -25.82 26.21
CA GLN A 708 6.94 -26.84 26.23
C GLN A 708 7.67 -26.78 27.58
N GLY A 709 7.82 -27.93 28.26
CA GLY A 709 8.45 -27.98 29.59
C GLY A 709 7.80 -27.03 30.62
N GLY A 710 6.48 -26.85 30.54
CA GLY A 710 5.71 -25.90 31.37
C GLY A 710 5.88 -24.41 31.02
N LYS A 711 6.68 -24.06 30.00
CA LYS A 711 6.96 -22.66 29.60
C LYS A 711 6.30 -22.32 28.27
N ASN A 712 5.84 -21.08 28.12
CA ASN A 712 5.39 -20.54 26.84
C ASN A 712 6.59 -20.35 25.90
N ARG A 713 6.44 -20.77 24.64
CA ARG A 713 7.41 -20.66 23.56
C ARG A 713 6.72 -20.11 22.31
N SER A 714 7.48 -19.47 21.44
CA SER A 714 7.03 -19.00 20.12
C SER A 714 8.10 -19.25 19.06
N GLY A 715 7.70 -19.69 17.88
CA GLY A 715 8.58 -19.91 16.72
C GLY A 715 7.90 -19.46 15.43
N GLN A 716 8.66 -19.41 14.34
CA GLN A 716 8.16 -19.06 13.01
C GLN A 716 8.20 -20.27 12.08
N VAL A 717 7.24 -20.32 11.15
CA VAL A 717 7.17 -21.32 10.08
C VAL A 717 6.97 -20.60 8.76
N THR A 718 7.86 -20.83 7.79
CA THR A 718 7.74 -20.29 6.44
C THR A 718 7.19 -21.37 5.51
N LEU A 719 6.26 -20.97 4.64
CA LEU A 719 5.58 -21.82 3.67
C LEU A 719 5.69 -21.22 2.27
N ARG A 720 5.69 -22.10 1.27
CA ARG A 720 5.56 -21.75 -0.15
C ARG A 720 4.34 -22.44 -0.74
N ARG A 721 3.58 -21.74 -1.59
CA ARG A 721 2.57 -22.32 -2.47
C ARG A 721 3.28 -23.16 -3.52
N THR A 722 2.97 -24.45 -3.54
CA THR A 722 3.49 -25.42 -4.51
C THR A 722 2.57 -25.60 -5.71
N GLY A 723 1.29 -25.22 -5.59
CA GLY A 723 0.33 -25.27 -6.68
C GLY A 723 -1.04 -24.74 -6.29
N THR A 724 -2.01 -24.95 -7.18
CA THR A 724 -3.43 -24.67 -6.93
C THR A 724 -4.28 -25.67 -7.70
N SER A 725 -4.82 -26.67 -7.01
CA SER A 725 -5.71 -27.66 -7.62
C SER A 725 -7.13 -27.11 -7.81
N PHE A 726 -7.78 -27.53 -8.90
CA PHE A 726 -9.14 -27.09 -9.28
C PHE A 726 -9.33 -25.56 -9.32
N LEU A 727 -8.28 -24.79 -9.61
CA LEU A 727 -8.21 -23.31 -9.61
C LEU A 727 -8.46 -22.61 -8.25
N VAL A 728 -8.88 -23.35 -7.22
CA VAL A 728 -9.36 -22.78 -5.94
C VAL A 728 -8.65 -23.31 -4.69
N LYS A 729 -8.17 -24.56 -4.70
CA LYS A 729 -7.50 -25.18 -3.56
C LYS A 729 -6.01 -24.91 -3.63
N ASP A 730 -5.54 -23.99 -2.81
CA ASP A 730 -4.11 -23.68 -2.70
C ASP A 730 -3.38 -24.81 -1.95
N GLU A 731 -2.18 -25.16 -2.41
CA GLU A 731 -1.41 -26.26 -1.84
C GLU A 731 -0.08 -25.72 -1.30
N TRP A 732 0.04 -25.69 0.03
CA TRP A 732 1.16 -25.10 0.75
C TRP A 732 2.12 -26.16 1.26
N ARG A 733 3.41 -25.87 1.20
CA ARG A 733 4.47 -26.71 1.76
C ARG A 733 5.42 -25.87 2.61
N ILE A 734 5.81 -26.38 3.77
CA ILE A 734 6.64 -25.69 4.74
C ILE A 734 8.10 -25.74 4.28
N THR A 735 8.68 -24.58 3.96
CA THR A 735 10.07 -24.43 3.49
C THR A 735 11.04 -24.10 4.62
N GLN A 736 10.55 -23.57 5.74
CA GLN A 736 11.32 -23.42 6.98
C GLN A 736 10.51 -24.02 8.14
N PRO A 737 10.81 -25.26 8.57
CA PRO A 737 10.08 -25.96 9.62
C PRO A 737 10.40 -25.43 11.04
N LEU A 738 9.54 -25.75 12.02
CA LEU A 738 9.86 -25.62 13.45
C LEU A 738 11.02 -26.53 13.92
N ALA A 739 11.54 -27.42 13.07
CA ALA A 739 12.73 -28.20 13.41
C ALA A 739 13.94 -27.27 13.60
N GLN A 740 14.81 -27.59 14.56
CA GLN A 740 16.00 -26.79 14.89
C GLN A 740 17.26 -27.66 14.82
N PRO A 741 18.43 -27.05 14.59
CA PRO A 741 19.71 -27.74 14.67
C PRO A 741 19.92 -28.41 16.03
N VAL A 742 20.43 -29.64 15.97
CA VAL A 742 20.97 -30.39 17.10
C VAL A 742 22.41 -30.75 16.76
N SER A 743 23.33 -30.42 17.66
CA SER A 743 24.73 -30.77 17.60
C SER A 743 25.09 -31.55 18.87
N ILE A 744 25.63 -32.75 18.66
CA ILE A 744 26.03 -33.70 19.69
C ILE A 744 27.54 -33.87 19.55
N THR A 745 28.32 -33.29 20.47
CA THR A 745 29.78 -33.44 20.49
C THR A 745 30.20 -34.60 21.36
N ALA A 746 31.36 -35.16 21.07
CA ALA A 746 32.00 -36.20 21.86
C ALA A 746 33.53 -36.13 21.69
N SER A 747 34.28 -36.63 22.67
CA SER A 747 35.73 -36.84 22.49
C SER A 747 36.02 -37.74 21.29
N GLY A 748 37.14 -37.50 20.59
CA GLY A 748 37.66 -38.40 19.54
C GLY A 748 37.95 -39.83 20.00
N ALA A 749 38.01 -40.08 21.31
CA ALA A 749 38.02 -41.44 21.87
C ALA A 749 36.69 -42.21 21.69
N LEU A 750 35.64 -41.52 21.24
CA LEU A 750 34.33 -42.03 20.83
C LEU A 750 34.09 -41.81 19.32
N GLU A 751 35.12 -41.53 18.52
CA GLU A 751 35.02 -41.37 17.07
C GLU A 751 34.41 -42.63 16.43
N GLY A 752 33.48 -42.44 15.48
CA GLY A 752 32.72 -43.53 14.87
C GLY A 752 31.65 -44.19 15.78
N ALA A 753 31.57 -43.85 17.07
CA ALA A 753 30.58 -44.43 17.98
C ALA A 753 29.15 -44.08 17.52
N ALA A 754 28.25 -45.07 17.56
CA ALA A 754 26.89 -44.90 17.10
C ALA A 754 26.10 -43.94 18.00
N VAL A 755 25.47 -42.93 17.40
CA VAL A 755 24.52 -42.03 18.07
C VAL A 755 23.12 -42.61 17.93
N THR A 756 22.44 -42.79 19.05
CA THR A 756 21.12 -43.41 19.12
C THR A 756 20.13 -42.57 19.93
N VAL A 757 18.85 -42.63 19.57
CA VAL A 757 17.74 -42.10 20.37
C VAL A 757 16.68 -43.17 20.50
N ALA A 758 16.29 -43.48 21.74
CA ALA A 758 15.35 -44.57 22.05
C ALA A 758 15.69 -45.92 21.37
N GLY A 759 16.99 -46.24 21.29
CA GLY A 759 17.50 -47.47 20.67
C GLY A 759 17.62 -47.44 19.14
N LYS A 760 17.09 -46.41 18.45
CA LYS A 760 17.27 -46.24 17.00
C LYS A 760 18.57 -45.48 16.72
N LYS A 761 19.45 -46.05 15.87
CA LYS A 761 20.62 -45.33 15.34
C LYS A 761 20.16 -44.17 14.46
N VAL A 762 20.61 -42.96 14.78
CA VAL A 762 20.40 -41.74 13.97
C VAL A 762 21.67 -41.32 13.23
N GLY A 763 22.84 -41.82 13.66
CA GLY A 763 24.12 -41.56 13.00
C GLY A 763 25.29 -42.15 13.80
N SER A 764 26.45 -41.56 13.64
CA SER A 764 27.65 -41.81 14.44
C SER A 764 28.42 -40.50 14.60
N ILE A 765 29.28 -40.42 15.62
CA ILE A 765 30.25 -39.33 15.75
C ILE A 765 31.20 -39.37 14.54
N SER A 766 31.41 -38.22 13.90
CA SER A 766 32.39 -37.96 12.85
C SER A 766 33.09 -36.66 13.19
N ASP A 767 34.42 -36.63 13.16
CA ASP A 767 35.22 -35.45 13.51
C ASP A 767 34.83 -34.87 14.89
N GLY A 768 34.57 -35.76 15.86
CA GLY A 768 34.11 -35.40 17.22
C GLY A 768 32.68 -34.86 17.33
N THR A 769 31.90 -34.83 16.24
CA THR A 769 30.54 -34.23 16.20
C THR A 769 29.51 -35.13 15.51
N PHE A 770 28.23 -34.96 15.84
CA PHE A 770 27.10 -35.42 15.05
C PHE A 770 26.05 -34.31 14.98
N GLU A 771 25.67 -33.90 13.76
CA GLU A 771 24.66 -32.87 13.52
C GLU A 771 23.39 -33.42 12.86
N SER A 772 22.23 -32.87 13.22
CA SER A 772 20.95 -33.18 12.60
C SER A 772 19.92 -32.07 12.83
N LEU A 773 18.71 -32.22 12.30
CA LEU A 773 17.55 -31.41 12.69
C LEU A 773 16.59 -32.24 13.53
N ALA A 774 16.06 -31.68 14.60
CA ALA A 774 15.01 -32.29 15.41
C ALA A 774 13.81 -31.34 15.57
N TYR A 775 12.59 -31.90 15.61
CA TYR A 775 11.40 -31.12 15.98
C TYR A 775 11.43 -30.74 17.48
N PRO A 776 10.68 -29.71 17.93
CA PRO A 776 10.69 -29.31 19.33
C PRO A 776 10.27 -30.42 20.28
N GLY A 777 11.08 -30.67 21.30
CA GLY A 777 10.92 -31.73 22.30
C GLY A 777 12.21 -31.98 23.08
N THR A 778 12.15 -32.85 24.08
CA THR A 778 13.32 -33.29 24.86
C THR A 778 13.61 -34.76 24.58
N TYR A 779 14.84 -35.05 24.16
CA TYR A 779 15.28 -36.35 23.66
C TYR A 779 16.37 -36.93 24.57
N ARG A 780 16.29 -38.23 24.88
CA ARG A 780 17.39 -38.96 25.51
C ARG A 780 18.30 -39.55 24.43
N VAL A 781 19.45 -38.92 24.24
CA VAL A 781 20.49 -39.31 23.29
C VAL A 781 21.49 -40.20 23.99
N ALA A 782 21.84 -41.32 23.37
CA ALA A 782 22.91 -42.19 23.82
C ALA A 782 24.01 -42.29 22.75
N VAL A 783 25.24 -41.99 23.16
CA VAL A 783 26.45 -42.24 22.37
C VAL A 783 27.00 -43.59 22.79
N GLY A 784 27.31 -44.44 21.82
CA GLY A 784 27.82 -45.79 22.04
C GLY A 784 29.19 -45.84 22.71
N GLY A 785 29.77 -47.04 22.75
CA GLY A 785 31.15 -47.25 23.18
C GLY A 785 32.05 -47.70 22.03
N THR A 786 33.35 -47.49 22.22
CA THR A 786 34.43 -48.15 21.48
C THR A 786 34.88 -49.40 22.27
N LYS A 787 36.00 -50.04 21.89
CA LYS A 787 36.58 -51.14 22.67
C LYS A 787 36.94 -50.71 24.11
N TYR A 788 37.32 -49.43 24.28
CA TYR A 788 37.98 -48.93 25.48
C TYR A 788 37.17 -47.89 26.26
N PHE A 789 36.25 -47.18 25.59
CA PHE A 789 35.49 -46.09 26.18
C PHE A 789 33.99 -46.22 25.94
N THR A 790 33.17 -45.61 26.80
CA THR A 790 31.71 -45.50 26.66
C THR A 790 31.25 -44.04 26.74
N GLY A 791 30.37 -43.60 25.84
CA GLY A 791 29.79 -42.25 25.90
C GLY A 791 28.59 -42.13 26.84
N GLY A 792 27.75 -43.16 26.92
CA GLY A 792 26.62 -43.20 27.85
C GLY A 792 25.36 -42.49 27.33
N THR A 793 24.65 -41.75 28.18
CA THR A 793 23.34 -41.16 27.84
C THR A 793 23.11 -39.82 28.54
N LYS A 794 22.75 -38.79 27.76
CA LYS A 794 22.42 -37.44 28.24
C LYS A 794 21.08 -36.99 27.60
N SER A 795 20.45 -35.94 28.13
CA SER A 795 19.20 -35.40 27.57
C SER A 795 19.44 -34.08 26.87
N VAL A 796 18.92 -33.93 25.64
CA VAL A 796 18.98 -32.68 24.87
C VAL A 796 17.57 -32.12 24.70
N SER A 797 17.40 -30.81 24.89
CA SER A 797 16.11 -30.12 24.76
C SER A 797 16.16 -29.19 23.55
N VAL A 798 15.17 -29.29 22.66
CA VAL A 798 15.12 -28.62 21.37
C VAL A 798 13.87 -27.74 21.32
N GLY A 799 14.04 -26.46 20.98
CA GLY A 799 12.95 -25.49 20.96
C GLY A 799 13.38 -24.13 20.42
N SER A 800 12.43 -23.23 20.18
CA SER A 800 12.63 -22.01 19.40
C SER A 800 13.53 -20.91 20.02
N SER A 801 14.12 -21.15 21.20
CA SER A 801 15.13 -20.26 21.81
C SER A 801 16.42 -20.99 22.20
N SER A 802 16.61 -22.22 21.71
CA SER A 802 17.75 -23.08 22.05
C SER A 802 17.92 -24.18 21.00
N SER A 803 18.99 -24.07 20.22
CA SER A 803 19.55 -25.22 19.49
C SER A 803 19.86 -26.34 20.49
N GLY A 804 19.71 -27.59 20.05
CA GLY A 804 20.02 -28.73 20.90
C GLY A 804 21.53 -28.95 20.95
N TYR A 805 22.20 -28.49 22.00
CA TYR A 805 23.61 -28.81 22.24
C TYR A 805 23.76 -29.78 23.41
N VAL A 806 24.59 -30.80 23.26
CA VAL A 806 24.99 -31.71 24.33
C VAL A 806 26.35 -32.33 24.02
N ASP A 807 27.22 -32.36 25.03
CA ASP A 807 28.58 -32.90 24.92
C ASP A 807 28.74 -34.22 25.69
N PHE A 808 29.54 -35.15 25.17
CA PHE A 808 29.74 -36.50 25.71
C PHE A 808 31.21 -36.82 26.00
N GLU A 809 31.54 -36.85 27.30
CA GLU A 809 32.84 -37.30 27.81
C GLU A 809 32.94 -38.84 27.76
N PRO A 810 34.10 -39.39 27.39
CA PRO A 810 34.36 -40.83 27.40
C PRO A 810 34.56 -41.32 28.84
N LYS A 811 33.98 -42.48 29.16
CA LYS A 811 34.28 -43.22 30.39
C LYS A 811 35.06 -44.48 30.07
N ALA A 812 36.17 -44.70 30.77
CA ALA A 812 36.97 -45.92 30.68
C ALA A 812 36.13 -47.18 30.92
N THR A 813 36.60 -48.29 30.37
CA THR A 813 36.06 -49.63 30.57
C THR A 813 37.07 -50.51 31.30
N ASP A 814 36.59 -51.56 31.97
CA ASP A 814 37.43 -52.58 32.59
C ASP A 814 38.44 -53.18 31.59
N ARG A 815 38.08 -53.23 30.30
CA ARG A 815 38.97 -53.70 29.22
C ARG A 815 40.10 -52.73 28.90
N LEU A 816 39.89 -51.42 29.07
CA LEU A 816 40.96 -50.44 28.95
C LEU A 816 41.99 -50.63 30.06
N GLN A 817 41.53 -50.78 31.30
CA GLN A 817 42.43 -51.04 32.44
C GLN A 817 43.25 -52.32 32.20
N GLN A 818 42.59 -53.44 31.87
CA GLN A 818 43.27 -54.72 31.61
C GLN A 818 44.29 -54.65 30.46
N ASP A 819 43.94 -54.04 29.31
CA ASP A 819 44.86 -53.97 28.18
C ASP A 819 46.02 -52.97 28.41
N ALA A 820 45.82 -51.93 29.23
CA ALA A 820 46.86 -50.96 29.57
C ALA A 820 47.84 -51.51 30.61
N GLU A 821 47.35 -52.19 31.66
CA GLU A 821 48.18 -52.92 32.62
C GLU A 821 48.99 -54.03 31.93
N GLN A 822 48.38 -54.75 30.98
CA GLN A 822 49.08 -55.75 30.17
C GLN A 822 50.11 -55.12 29.23
N TYR A 823 49.81 -53.98 28.58
CA TYR A 823 50.76 -53.28 27.70
C TYR A 823 52.04 -52.90 28.45
N VAL A 824 51.92 -52.31 29.64
CA VAL A 824 53.07 -51.95 30.49
C VAL A 824 53.78 -53.21 31.03
N THR A 825 53.05 -54.25 31.40
CA THR A 825 53.63 -55.55 31.81
C THR A 825 54.44 -56.18 30.68
N ASP A 826 53.95 -56.14 29.44
CA ASP A 826 54.64 -56.63 28.25
C ASP A 826 55.85 -55.76 27.89
N LEU A 827 55.76 -54.43 28.07
CA LEU A 827 56.88 -53.50 27.90
C LEU A 827 58.02 -53.84 28.87
N ILE A 828 57.74 -53.90 30.18
CA ILE A 828 58.67 -54.34 31.24
C ILE A 828 59.29 -55.71 30.88
N THR A 829 58.44 -56.67 30.49
CA THR A 829 58.88 -58.04 30.15
C THR A 829 59.67 -58.10 28.83
N SER A 830 59.53 -57.11 27.95
CA SER A 830 60.35 -56.96 26.73
C SER A 830 61.70 -56.32 27.03
N CYS A 831 61.71 -55.29 27.88
CA CYS A 831 62.91 -54.63 28.36
C CYS A 831 63.82 -55.60 29.12
N ALA A 832 63.27 -56.44 30.01
CA ALA A 832 64.04 -57.46 30.73
C ALA A 832 64.60 -58.59 29.85
N LYS A 833 64.26 -58.63 28.54
CA LYS A 833 64.85 -59.57 27.55
C LYS A 833 65.93 -58.92 26.68
N LYS A 834 66.05 -57.59 26.68
CA LYS A 834 67.18 -56.89 26.07
C LYS A 834 68.44 -57.22 26.89
N THR A 835 69.60 -57.27 26.24
CA THR A 835 70.90 -57.53 26.91
C THR A 835 71.97 -56.47 26.64
N ASP A 836 71.67 -55.53 25.74
CA ASP A 836 72.55 -54.45 25.32
C ASP A 836 72.11 -53.16 26.01
N VAL A 837 73.00 -52.53 26.79
CA VAL A 837 72.69 -51.33 27.60
C VAL A 837 72.26 -50.15 26.71
N ASP A 838 72.87 -49.99 25.53
CA ASP A 838 72.52 -48.91 24.60
C ASP A 838 71.10 -49.09 24.01
N SER A 839 70.53 -50.30 24.12
CA SER A 839 69.17 -50.60 23.66
C SER A 839 68.06 -50.26 24.69
N MET A 840 68.39 -49.75 25.89
CA MET A 840 67.40 -49.46 26.94
C MET A 840 66.43 -48.30 26.67
N THR A 841 66.54 -47.59 25.54
CA THR A 841 65.55 -46.57 25.14
C THR A 841 64.12 -47.11 25.19
N GLY A 842 63.23 -46.41 25.90
CA GLY A 842 61.85 -46.82 26.15
C GLY A 842 61.69 -47.92 27.21
N CYS A 843 62.63 -48.06 28.15
CA CYS A 843 62.52 -48.92 29.33
C CYS A 843 62.49 -48.09 30.62
N PRO A 844 61.77 -48.55 31.67
CA PRO A 844 61.62 -47.80 32.92
C PRO A 844 62.85 -47.84 33.85
N TRP A 845 63.97 -48.41 33.41
CA TRP A 845 65.24 -48.44 34.15
C TRP A 845 66.43 -48.25 33.21
N TYR A 846 67.55 -47.82 33.77
CA TYR A 846 68.84 -47.73 33.08
C TYR A 846 69.67 -49.00 33.30
N GLY A 847 70.66 -49.27 32.45
CA GLY A 847 71.64 -50.33 32.70
C GLY A 847 72.72 -49.89 33.71
N PRO A 848 73.42 -50.84 34.35
CA PRO A 848 74.60 -50.54 35.18
C PRO A 848 75.67 -49.78 34.39
N TYR A 849 76.05 -48.59 34.87
CA TYR A 849 76.97 -47.66 34.20
C TYR A 849 78.41 -48.17 34.05
N ASP A 850 78.81 -49.15 34.85
CA ASP A 850 80.14 -49.74 34.88
C ASP A 850 80.25 -51.07 34.12
N ALA A 851 79.19 -51.50 33.41
CA ALA A 851 79.15 -52.77 32.70
C ALA A 851 79.92 -52.75 31.36
N GLU A 852 80.70 -53.80 31.12
CA GLU A 852 81.38 -54.05 29.85
C GLU A 852 80.87 -55.35 29.23
N GLY A 853 80.03 -55.21 28.19
CA GLY A 853 79.37 -56.33 27.51
C GLY A 853 77.90 -56.54 27.92
N PRO A 854 77.33 -57.73 27.67
CA PRO A 854 75.90 -57.95 27.83
C PRO A 854 75.46 -58.07 29.29
N VAL A 855 74.38 -57.35 29.64
CA VAL A 855 73.73 -57.39 30.95
C VAL A 855 72.54 -58.36 30.91
N LYS A 856 72.33 -59.12 31.99
CA LYS A 856 71.14 -59.95 32.19
C LYS A 856 70.21 -59.32 33.22
N TYR A 857 69.04 -58.90 32.78
CA TYR A 857 68.00 -58.29 33.59
C TYR A 857 67.04 -59.35 34.15
N THR A 858 66.58 -59.20 35.40
CA THR A 858 65.63 -60.12 36.06
C THR A 858 64.65 -59.33 36.90
N VAL A 859 63.38 -59.24 36.47
CA VAL A 859 62.32 -58.59 37.27
C VAL A 859 62.06 -59.43 38.51
N LYS A 860 62.40 -58.90 39.69
CA LYS A 860 62.18 -59.56 40.99
C LYS A 860 60.78 -59.27 41.53
N THR A 861 60.29 -58.04 41.34
CA THR A 861 58.94 -57.59 41.72
C THR A 861 58.36 -56.72 40.61
N MET A 862 57.10 -56.97 40.23
CA MET A 862 56.35 -56.12 39.28
C MET A 862 55.75 -54.91 40.02
N PRO A 863 55.78 -53.68 39.46
CA PRO A 863 55.14 -52.52 40.06
C PRO A 863 53.62 -52.69 40.18
N LYS A 864 53.00 -51.96 41.12
CA LYS A 864 51.53 -51.89 41.24
C LYS A 864 50.99 -50.77 40.37
N LEU A 865 50.56 -51.12 39.17
CA LEU A 865 50.03 -50.16 38.20
C LEU A 865 48.66 -49.60 38.60
N LYS A 866 48.38 -48.39 38.13
CA LYS A 866 47.12 -47.66 38.23
C LYS A 866 46.85 -46.99 36.89
N VAL A 867 45.69 -47.26 36.29
CA VAL A 867 45.29 -46.68 35.01
C VAL A 867 44.31 -45.54 35.24
N GLU A 868 44.67 -44.33 34.85
CA GLU A 868 43.73 -43.20 34.74
C GLU A 868 43.43 -42.87 33.28
N ALA A 869 42.25 -42.30 33.02
CA ALA A 869 41.84 -41.86 31.71
C ALA A 869 41.14 -40.50 31.78
N SER A 870 41.51 -39.60 30.88
CA SER A 870 41.02 -38.22 30.87
C SER A 870 39.71 -38.06 30.10
N GLY A 871 39.04 -36.90 30.27
CA GLY A 871 37.88 -36.53 29.46
C GLY A 871 38.18 -36.33 27.97
N SER A 872 39.45 -36.18 27.57
CA SER A 872 39.85 -36.23 26.16
C SER A 872 40.17 -37.65 25.68
N GLY A 873 40.22 -38.65 26.57
CA GLY A 873 40.50 -40.05 26.25
C GLY A 873 41.99 -40.37 26.06
N SER A 874 42.88 -39.49 26.53
CA SER A 874 44.25 -39.90 26.85
C SER A 874 44.24 -40.83 28.07
N VAL A 875 45.22 -41.72 28.16
CA VAL A 875 45.33 -42.73 29.21
C VAL A 875 46.73 -42.63 29.81
N THR A 876 46.84 -42.67 31.13
CA THR A 876 48.11 -42.66 31.84
C THR A 876 48.17 -43.88 32.75
N VAL A 877 49.32 -44.57 32.78
CA VAL A 877 49.56 -45.76 33.59
C VAL A 877 50.71 -45.47 34.55
N GLU A 878 50.37 -45.25 35.81
CA GLU A 878 51.30 -44.86 36.89
C GLU A 878 51.62 -46.06 37.80
N SER A 879 52.85 -46.16 38.31
CA SER A 879 53.16 -47.08 39.42
C SER A 879 52.79 -46.46 40.78
N THR A 880 51.87 -47.10 41.50
CA THR A 880 51.50 -46.76 42.89
C THR A 880 52.36 -47.46 43.95
N ALA A 881 53.20 -48.40 43.52
CA ALA A 881 54.33 -48.95 44.26
C ALA A 881 55.32 -49.52 43.25
N ASP A 882 56.61 -49.28 43.51
CA ASP A 882 57.71 -49.48 42.56
C ASP A 882 57.96 -50.96 42.26
N GLY A 883 58.50 -51.23 41.08
CA GLY A 883 59.07 -52.52 40.71
C GLY A 883 60.47 -52.69 41.28
N VAL A 884 60.98 -53.93 41.27
CA VAL A 884 62.38 -54.24 41.60
C VAL A 884 62.99 -55.04 40.46
N ILE A 885 64.09 -54.52 39.93
CA ILE A 885 64.87 -55.12 38.84
C ILE A 885 66.24 -55.54 39.38
N GLY A 886 66.68 -56.76 39.04
CA GLY A 886 68.03 -57.25 39.30
C GLY A 886 68.86 -57.30 38.02
N TYR A 887 70.14 -56.96 38.14
CA TYR A 887 71.10 -56.99 37.04
C TYR A 887 72.24 -57.97 37.37
N ASP A 888 72.51 -58.93 36.49
CA ASP A 888 73.78 -59.68 36.47
C ASP A 888 74.63 -59.13 35.32
N TYR A 889 75.88 -58.74 35.58
CA TYR A 889 76.76 -58.13 34.57
C TYR A 889 78.25 -58.38 34.84
N THR A 890 79.10 -58.00 33.89
CA THR A 890 80.57 -57.93 34.07
C THR A 890 80.98 -56.47 34.08
N SER A 891 81.78 -56.03 35.06
CA SER A 891 82.25 -54.65 35.14
C SER A 891 83.43 -54.38 34.19
N PHE A 892 83.74 -53.09 33.96
CA PHE A 892 84.95 -52.61 33.26
C PHE A 892 86.28 -53.06 33.89
N LEU A 893 86.26 -53.68 35.09
CA LEU A 893 87.43 -54.30 35.71
C LEU A 893 87.52 -55.82 35.44
N GLY A 894 86.53 -56.40 34.76
CA GLY A 894 86.41 -57.83 34.47
C GLY A 894 85.71 -58.65 35.56
N ASP A 895 85.27 -58.01 36.65
CA ASP A 895 84.60 -58.68 37.78
C ASP A 895 83.10 -58.91 37.51
N ALA A 896 82.56 -60.02 38.01
CA ALA A 896 81.12 -60.30 37.93
C ALA A 896 80.34 -59.50 39.00
N GLY A 897 79.46 -58.61 38.55
CA GLY A 897 78.60 -57.78 39.39
C GLY A 897 77.17 -58.30 39.49
N HIS A 898 76.55 -58.11 40.66
CA HIS A 898 75.10 -58.20 40.84
C HIS A 898 74.61 -56.96 41.58
N SER A 899 73.55 -56.34 41.07
CA SER A 899 72.88 -55.21 41.72
C SER A 899 71.36 -55.32 41.62
N GLU A 900 70.67 -54.62 42.51
CA GLU A 900 69.22 -54.42 42.48
C GLU A 900 68.93 -52.93 42.45
N ASP A 901 67.86 -52.55 41.76
CA ASP A 901 67.35 -51.18 41.75
C ASP A 901 65.81 -51.18 41.71
N THR A 902 65.23 -50.07 42.15
CA THR A 902 63.78 -49.81 42.10
C THR A 902 63.42 -49.05 40.83
N PHE A 903 62.30 -49.39 40.21
CA PHE A 903 61.81 -48.66 39.03
C PHE A 903 60.32 -48.31 39.15
N ASP A 904 60.00 -47.05 38.89
CA ASP A 904 58.65 -46.55 38.69
C ASP A 904 58.24 -46.62 37.21
N VAL A 905 56.98 -46.29 36.92
CA VAL A 905 56.44 -46.19 35.55
C VAL A 905 55.47 -45.01 35.49
N ASP A 906 55.64 -44.15 34.48
CA ASP A 906 54.66 -43.16 34.03
C ASP A 906 54.50 -43.28 32.49
N GLU A 907 53.55 -44.11 32.05
CA GLU A 907 53.34 -44.46 30.64
C GLU A 907 52.07 -43.80 30.07
N TYR A 908 52.24 -42.98 29.04
CA TYR A 908 51.15 -42.25 28.39
C TYR A 908 50.71 -43.03 27.16
N LEU A 909 49.47 -43.53 27.18
CA LEU A 909 48.88 -44.32 26.11
C LEU A 909 47.75 -43.55 25.42
N ARG A 910 47.56 -43.83 24.13
CA ARG A 910 46.41 -43.37 23.35
C ARG A 910 45.77 -44.52 22.58
N VAL A 911 44.50 -44.36 22.23
CA VAL A 911 43.81 -45.30 21.33
C VAL A 911 44.00 -44.84 19.89
N GLN A 912 44.66 -45.65 19.08
CA GLN A 912 44.83 -45.46 17.65
C GLN A 912 44.42 -46.74 16.91
N ASP A 913 43.58 -46.61 15.87
CA ASP A 913 43.06 -47.72 15.06
C ASP A 913 42.47 -48.89 15.91
N GLY A 914 41.85 -48.55 17.04
CA GLY A 914 41.23 -49.50 17.98
C GLY A 914 42.21 -50.25 18.89
N LYS A 915 43.50 -49.89 18.89
CA LYS A 915 44.55 -50.46 19.75
C LYS A 915 45.11 -49.40 20.71
N LEU A 916 45.69 -49.84 21.82
CA LEU A 916 46.58 -48.99 22.61
C LEU A 916 47.95 -48.90 21.95
N VAL A 917 48.51 -47.69 21.94
CA VAL A 917 49.86 -47.35 21.49
C VAL A 917 50.44 -46.26 22.40
N SER A 918 51.76 -46.07 22.36
CA SER A 918 52.42 -44.90 22.94
C SER A 918 51.73 -43.58 22.52
N GLY A 919 51.58 -42.68 23.48
CA GLY A 919 51.14 -41.30 23.27
C GLY A 919 52.19 -40.44 22.57
N PHE A 920 53.48 -40.79 22.75
CA PHE A 920 54.67 -40.18 22.17
C PHE A 920 55.15 -40.94 20.93
#